data_AF-A0A3D2C9G7-F1
#
_entry.id   AF-A0A3D2C9G7-F1
#
_cell.length_a   1.000
_cell.length_b   1.000
_cell.length_c   1.000
_cell.angle_alpha   90.00
_cell.angle_beta   90.00
_cell.angle_gamma   90.00
#
_symmetry.space_group_name_H-M   'P 1'
#
loop_
_entity.id
_entity.type
_entity.pdbx_description
1 polymer ?
#
loop_
_entity_poly.entity_id
_entity_poly.type
_entity_poly.pdbx_seq_one_letter_code
_entity_poly.pdbx_strand_id
1 'polypeptide(L)'
;MRRRLTQRLRASRLLPTLSAAALLACNNTKLDQDGDGFTELTGDCDDLNANIHPDAREVCYNGIDDNCNGIEDEEDATSGRVWYADLDGDNYGDEGITIEACEQPENYAPNKWDCNESDASINPDAVEVCDSVDNDCDGQVDEASAEDAQIWYPDRDGDGYGDDANERRACEAPAGYTSVGGDCGDLDPLQSPDAIEDCRTEADDDCDGEANEEDAYACTDYYADLDGDGFAGTAACLCGPTALYAATEPTDCDDARSDVYPGAPITSRFAVEDCDAAASFDLDDFDHSIELDHIAFPYAVKIFDATGDGIDDLLVGAQFYAPVLLEGPVTDHTDVSNTIASLPQDPGSVGNYWLTLLPDQDGDGLEDVLQHYQGDESAASGLYVYSSADRGALSTDNALWTLEEAWPANLVRLMTSADGAGAELLVSQDTAAIDIYTLQSDGSAPTLLGTVDDPMGFGNALYPTLRADLDGDGVPELVASQATSYGWATDLHDTPSSDTFVPVHAMAILEQYPGSDDPMDLEVRHIIYGWSRVGASGGAVAQDLDGDGLLDLLATEASYMLESNSGAVMAFYADSIARRDRFFSYVSDADAVYSGDAQQDLNSIVAQADLDGDGDAAMLVLGPGTLNDHMWLMDRFPAGHHRMDEVARQVPRAQAYRHQGDANADGTDDLVLQTGRGTAVEPYVLQFYWGERL
;
A
#
# COMPACT_ATOMS: atom_id res chain seq x y z
N MET A 1 45.27 55.56 -70.22
CA MET A 1 45.47 56.60 -71.26
C MET A 1 46.69 56.23 -72.10
N ARG A 2 46.52 56.27 -73.43
CA ARG A 2 47.55 56.51 -74.48
C ARG A 2 48.67 55.45 -74.64
N ARG A 3 48.58 54.61 -75.69
CA ARG A 3 48.98 54.85 -77.11
C ARG A 3 50.42 54.37 -77.33
N ARG A 4 50.63 53.26 -78.05
CA ARG A 4 50.59 53.07 -79.52
C ARG A 4 51.99 53.24 -80.16
N LEU A 5 52.30 52.20 -80.95
CA LEU A 5 53.05 52.18 -82.21
C LEU A 5 54.58 52.33 -82.21
N THR A 6 55.23 51.17 -82.40
CA THR A 6 56.01 50.80 -83.59
C THR A 6 56.67 51.89 -84.44
N GLN A 7 57.99 51.72 -84.68
CA GLN A 7 58.54 51.86 -86.02
C GLN A 7 59.78 50.97 -86.24
N ARG A 8 59.66 50.12 -87.28
CA ARG A 8 60.72 49.33 -87.92
C ARG A 8 61.63 50.26 -88.73
N LEU A 9 62.90 49.89 -88.90
CA LEU A 9 63.57 49.90 -90.21
C LEU A 9 64.76 48.95 -90.25
N ARG A 10 64.68 48.01 -91.19
CA ARG A 10 65.68 47.02 -91.59
C ARG A 10 66.63 47.64 -92.61
N ALA A 11 67.90 47.21 -92.59
CA ALA A 11 68.75 46.89 -93.74
C ALA A 11 70.14 46.47 -93.20
N SER A 12 70.91 45.53 -93.73
CA SER A 12 70.71 44.48 -94.72
C SER A 12 71.97 43.61 -94.68
N ARG A 13 71.82 42.28 -94.59
CA ARG A 13 72.57 41.24 -95.34
C ARG A 13 74.11 41.32 -95.41
N LEU A 14 74.80 40.34 -94.81
CA LEU A 14 75.35 39.15 -95.50
C LEU A 14 76.27 38.33 -94.57
N LEU A 15 75.81 37.11 -94.25
CA LEU A 15 76.63 35.98 -93.81
C LEU A 15 77.24 35.28 -95.03
N PRO A 16 78.41 34.63 -94.87
CA PRO A 16 78.58 33.23 -95.26
C PRO A 16 79.09 32.41 -94.06
N THR A 17 78.29 31.47 -93.56
CA THR A 17 78.39 30.00 -93.78
C THR A 17 79.62 29.30 -93.16
N LEU A 18 79.32 28.58 -92.06
CA LEU A 18 79.68 27.19 -91.75
C LEU A 18 81.16 26.79 -91.63
N SER A 19 81.58 26.58 -90.38
CA SER A 19 81.91 25.23 -89.92
C SER A 19 81.53 25.07 -88.44
N ALA A 20 80.94 23.92 -88.13
CA ALA A 20 80.30 23.58 -86.87
C ALA A 20 81.29 23.12 -85.79
N ALA A 21 80.86 23.35 -84.54
CA ALA A 21 81.11 22.70 -83.24
C ALA A 21 82.21 21.63 -83.14
N ALA A 22 83.02 21.55 -82.06
CA ALA A 22 82.71 21.78 -80.65
C ALA A 22 84.02 21.89 -79.82
N LEU A 23 84.06 22.75 -78.80
CA LEU A 23 83.93 22.38 -77.39
C LEU A 23 84.04 23.64 -76.51
N LEU A 24 83.14 23.69 -75.53
CA LEU A 24 82.85 24.78 -74.61
C LEU A 24 83.94 24.99 -73.55
N ALA A 25 84.01 26.21 -73.04
CA ALA A 25 84.90 26.65 -71.97
C ALA A 25 84.65 25.90 -70.64
N CYS A 26 85.72 25.61 -69.91
CA CYS A 26 85.68 25.20 -68.51
C CYS A 26 86.31 26.32 -67.67
N ASN A 27 85.52 26.96 -66.80
CA ASN A 27 85.98 27.94 -65.82
C ASN A 27 85.54 27.43 -64.43
N ASN A 28 86.49 26.92 -63.65
CA ASN A 28 86.27 25.98 -62.55
C ASN A 28 86.43 26.63 -61.16
N THR A 29 85.60 27.62 -60.81
CA THR A 29 85.62 28.30 -59.49
C THR A 29 84.23 28.41 -58.82
N LYS A 30 83.29 27.55 -59.21
CA LYS A 30 81.97 27.39 -58.59
C LYS A 30 81.67 25.90 -58.59
N LEU A 31 82.14 25.16 -57.60
CA LEU A 31 81.73 23.76 -57.49
C LEU A 31 81.19 23.44 -56.09
N ASP A 32 81.75 24.04 -55.05
CA ASP A 32 81.26 23.99 -53.68
C ASP A 32 81.15 25.47 -53.24
N GLN A 33 79.93 26.01 -53.11
CA GLN A 33 79.72 27.45 -52.90
C GLN A 33 79.57 27.84 -51.42
N ASP A 34 79.29 26.91 -50.51
CA ASP A 34 79.16 27.15 -49.07
C ASP A 34 80.28 26.52 -48.22
N GLY A 35 81.09 25.63 -48.79
CA GLY A 35 82.30 25.08 -48.21
C GLY A 35 82.11 23.84 -47.33
N ASP A 36 80.99 23.12 -47.44
CA ASP A 36 80.74 21.90 -46.66
C ASP A 36 81.38 20.62 -47.24
N GLY A 37 81.94 20.72 -48.45
CA GLY A 37 82.61 19.63 -49.15
C GLY A 37 81.72 18.85 -50.12
N PHE A 38 80.46 19.24 -50.28
CA PHE A 38 79.52 18.74 -51.28
C PHE A 38 79.34 19.77 -52.40
N THR A 39 78.69 19.33 -53.48
CA THR A 39 78.50 20.08 -54.73
C THR A 39 77.19 19.60 -55.37
N GLU A 40 76.54 20.41 -56.22
CA GLU A 40 75.36 19.97 -56.99
C GLU A 40 75.62 18.65 -57.78
N LEU A 41 76.87 18.39 -58.18
CA LEU A 41 77.26 17.18 -58.94
C LEU A 41 77.46 15.94 -58.05
N THR A 42 77.65 16.13 -56.74
CA THR A 42 77.88 15.06 -55.76
C THR A 42 76.68 14.80 -54.86
N GLY A 43 75.54 15.47 -55.09
CA GLY A 43 74.28 15.20 -54.41
C GLY A 43 73.82 16.30 -53.45
N ASP A 44 74.49 17.44 -53.41
CA ASP A 44 74.05 18.62 -52.65
C ASP A 44 72.77 19.22 -53.27
N CYS A 45 71.72 19.33 -52.46
CA CYS A 45 70.43 19.87 -52.85
C CYS A 45 70.30 21.39 -52.63
N ASP A 46 71.21 22.03 -51.86
CA ASP A 46 71.35 23.48 -51.75
C ASP A 46 72.83 23.91 -51.53
N ASP A 47 73.60 23.99 -52.63
CA ASP A 47 75.03 24.38 -52.70
C ASP A 47 75.34 25.78 -52.12
N LEU A 48 74.36 26.50 -51.57
CA LEU A 48 74.53 27.79 -50.88
C LEU A 48 74.34 27.69 -49.35
N ASN A 49 74.01 26.53 -48.79
CA ASN A 49 73.76 26.30 -47.37
C ASN A 49 74.49 25.06 -46.83
N ALA A 50 75.60 25.30 -46.12
CA ALA A 50 76.47 24.27 -45.55
C ALA A 50 75.83 23.34 -44.47
N ASN A 51 74.53 23.45 -44.21
CA ASN A 51 73.77 22.52 -43.36
C ASN A 51 72.83 21.62 -44.16
N ILE A 52 72.72 21.81 -45.48
CA ILE A 52 71.88 21.04 -46.39
C ILE A 52 72.81 20.28 -47.34
N HIS A 53 73.14 19.04 -47.01
CA HIS A 53 74.03 18.21 -47.80
C HIS A 53 73.87 16.72 -47.45
N PRO A 54 74.29 15.77 -48.32
CA PRO A 54 74.12 14.32 -48.11
C PRO A 54 74.57 13.69 -46.77
N ASP A 55 75.38 14.39 -45.99
CA ASP A 55 75.90 13.96 -44.68
C ASP A 55 75.30 14.74 -43.50
N ALA A 56 74.40 15.69 -43.78
CA ALA A 56 73.69 16.43 -42.75
C ALA A 56 72.73 15.49 -42.00
N ARG A 57 72.34 15.89 -40.78
CA ARG A 57 71.22 15.24 -40.09
C ARG A 57 69.97 16.06 -40.33
N GLU A 58 68.88 15.37 -40.59
CA GLU A 58 67.56 15.99 -40.65
C GLU A 58 67.24 16.77 -39.36
N VAL A 59 66.57 17.90 -39.52
CA VAL A 59 66.09 18.74 -38.41
C VAL A 59 64.58 18.84 -38.48
N CYS A 60 63.88 18.29 -37.48
CA CYS A 60 62.42 18.23 -37.47
C CYS A 60 61.76 19.61 -37.72
N TYR A 61 60.72 19.62 -38.57
CA TYR A 61 59.77 20.71 -38.83
C TYR A 61 60.37 21.97 -39.50
N ASN A 62 61.56 21.89 -40.09
CA ASN A 62 62.10 22.99 -40.89
C ASN A 62 61.56 22.98 -42.35
N GLY A 63 60.93 21.89 -42.79
CA GLY A 63 60.39 21.70 -44.14
C GLY A 63 61.47 21.65 -45.22
N ILE A 64 62.66 21.16 -44.87
CA ILE A 64 63.84 21.05 -45.72
C ILE A 64 64.35 19.61 -45.61
N ASP A 65 64.66 18.99 -46.74
CA ASP A 65 65.42 17.73 -46.82
C ASP A 65 66.90 18.08 -46.60
N ASP A 66 67.32 18.19 -45.32
CA ASP A 66 68.66 18.62 -44.94
C ASP A 66 69.73 17.65 -45.46
N ASN A 67 69.43 16.35 -45.53
CA ASN A 67 70.37 15.32 -45.96
C ASN A 67 70.20 14.87 -47.42
N CYS A 68 69.38 15.58 -48.18
CA CYS A 68 69.18 15.39 -49.61
C CYS A 68 68.82 13.94 -50.02
N ASN A 69 68.17 13.17 -49.14
CA ASN A 69 67.81 11.78 -49.39
C ASN A 69 66.42 11.63 -50.04
N GLY A 70 65.68 12.72 -50.15
CA GLY A 70 64.34 12.81 -50.73
C GLY A 70 63.20 12.61 -49.73
N ILE A 71 63.48 12.60 -48.43
CA ILE A 71 62.52 12.48 -47.33
C ILE A 71 62.78 13.63 -46.35
N GLU A 72 61.81 14.53 -46.23
CA GLU A 72 61.81 15.56 -45.18
C GLU A 72 61.42 14.90 -43.84
N ASP A 73 62.10 15.25 -42.74
CA ASP A 73 61.74 14.88 -41.35
C ASP A 73 61.71 13.36 -41.04
N GLU A 74 62.78 12.62 -41.34
CA GLU A 74 62.83 11.16 -41.12
C GLU A 74 63.04 10.73 -39.64
N GLU A 75 62.93 9.42 -39.35
CA GLU A 75 62.88 8.88 -37.97
C GLU A 75 64.11 9.20 -37.09
N ASP A 76 65.30 9.40 -37.67
CA ASP A 76 66.52 9.76 -36.93
C ASP A 76 66.87 11.26 -36.97
N ALA A 77 65.92 12.09 -37.42
CA ALA A 77 66.02 13.54 -37.36
C ALA A 77 66.21 14.05 -35.92
N THR A 78 66.94 15.16 -35.79
CA THR A 78 67.30 15.75 -34.51
C THR A 78 66.35 16.89 -34.14
N SER A 79 66.23 17.18 -32.84
CA SER A 79 65.31 18.21 -32.30
C SER A 79 63.83 17.81 -32.40
N GLY A 80 63.57 16.50 -32.32
CA GLY A 80 62.21 15.97 -32.29
C GLY A 80 61.52 16.28 -30.96
N ARG A 81 60.20 16.09 -30.95
CA ARG A 81 59.43 16.11 -29.70
C ARG A 81 59.71 14.81 -28.93
N VAL A 82 59.76 14.90 -27.60
CA VAL A 82 59.71 13.72 -26.73
C VAL A 82 58.26 13.23 -26.64
N TRP A 83 58.05 11.98 -27.00
CA TRP A 83 56.79 11.26 -26.90
C TRP A 83 56.87 10.19 -25.80
N TYR A 84 55.75 9.92 -25.13
CA TYR A 84 55.64 9.04 -23.96
C TYR A 84 54.87 7.77 -24.33
N ALA A 85 55.25 6.58 -23.83
CA ALA A 85 54.52 5.37 -24.19
C ALA A 85 53.08 5.43 -23.68
N ASP A 86 52.12 5.17 -24.57
CA ASP A 86 50.68 5.31 -24.36
C ASP A 86 50.03 3.96 -24.70
N LEU A 87 49.58 3.25 -23.67
CA LEU A 87 49.15 1.85 -23.77
C LEU A 87 47.63 1.70 -23.93
N ASP A 88 46.84 2.67 -23.49
CA ASP A 88 45.38 2.68 -23.59
C ASP A 88 44.82 3.69 -24.63
N GLY A 89 45.65 4.62 -25.10
CA GLY A 89 45.39 5.49 -26.25
C GLY A 89 44.68 6.80 -25.91
N ASP A 90 44.86 7.34 -24.70
CA ASP A 90 44.20 8.59 -24.26
C ASP A 90 45.01 9.87 -24.52
N ASN A 91 46.22 9.76 -25.07
CA ASN A 91 47.21 10.83 -25.29
C ASN A 91 47.97 11.33 -24.06
N TYR A 92 47.90 10.59 -22.95
CA TYR A 92 48.84 10.64 -21.84
C TYR A 92 49.68 9.36 -21.82
N GLY A 93 50.84 9.41 -21.18
CA GLY A 93 51.74 8.27 -21.17
C GLY A 93 52.81 8.32 -20.10
N ASP A 94 53.54 7.21 -19.99
CA ASP A 94 54.55 6.97 -18.97
C ASP A 94 55.77 7.88 -19.16
N GLU A 95 56.08 8.70 -18.13
CA GLU A 95 57.27 9.57 -18.15
C GLU A 95 58.61 8.82 -18.13
N GLY A 96 58.59 7.54 -17.72
CA GLY A 96 59.72 6.63 -17.67
C GLY A 96 60.07 5.98 -19.02
N ILE A 97 59.14 5.96 -19.99
CA ILE A 97 59.32 5.32 -21.30
C ILE A 97 59.08 6.36 -22.41
N THR A 98 60.17 6.81 -23.03
CA THR A 98 60.12 7.91 -24.02
C THR A 98 60.88 7.61 -25.30
N ILE A 99 60.46 8.27 -26.39
CA ILE A 99 61.16 8.32 -27.68
C ILE A 99 61.19 9.76 -28.20
N GLU A 100 62.25 10.16 -28.91
CA GLU A 100 62.32 11.45 -29.61
C GLU A 100 62.00 11.22 -31.10
N ALA A 101 60.99 11.91 -31.63
CA ALA A 101 60.57 11.78 -33.03
C ALA A 101 59.89 13.07 -33.55
N CYS A 102 59.92 13.30 -34.87
CA CYS A 102 59.24 14.45 -35.49
C CYS A 102 57.72 14.27 -35.56
N GLU A 103 57.19 13.08 -35.80
CA GLU A 103 55.74 12.82 -35.77
C GLU A 103 55.40 11.88 -34.61
N GLN A 104 54.12 11.84 -34.21
CA GLN A 104 53.64 10.96 -33.13
C GLN A 104 53.85 9.50 -33.52
N PRO A 105 54.72 8.75 -32.83
CA PRO A 105 54.89 7.32 -33.09
C PRO A 105 53.64 6.54 -32.64
N GLU A 106 53.44 5.37 -33.24
CA GLU A 106 52.32 4.49 -32.87
C GLU A 106 52.45 4.02 -31.40
N ASN A 107 51.38 4.14 -30.62
CA ASN A 107 51.33 3.86 -29.16
C ASN A 107 52.20 4.79 -28.31
N TYR A 108 52.36 6.05 -28.74
CA TYR A 108 52.98 7.09 -27.93
C TYR A 108 52.11 8.35 -27.88
N ALA A 109 52.09 8.98 -26.71
CA ALA A 109 51.33 10.17 -26.36
C ALA A 109 52.17 11.45 -26.41
N PRO A 110 51.52 12.59 -26.72
CA PRO A 110 52.11 13.92 -26.60
C PRO A 110 52.33 14.36 -25.13
N ASN A 111 51.45 13.96 -24.22
CA ASN A 111 51.46 14.39 -22.83
C ASN A 111 52.05 13.29 -21.94
N LYS A 112 52.46 13.69 -20.74
CA LYS A 112 53.04 12.81 -19.72
C LYS A 112 52.17 12.86 -18.47
N TRP A 113 52.40 11.91 -17.55
CA TRP A 113 51.75 11.82 -16.23
C TRP A 113 50.39 11.14 -16.25
N ASP A 114 50.27 10.14 -17.12
CA ASP A 114 49.25 9.12 -16.96
C ASP A 114 49.50 8.34 -15.65
N CYS A 115 48.53 8.32 -14.75
CA CYS A 115 48.62 7.60 -13.49
C CYS A 115 48.08 6.16 -13.56
N ASN A 116 47.45 5.77 -14.68
CA ASN A 116 47.01 4.41 -14.95
C ASN A 116 47.09 4.09 -16.46
N GLU A 117 48.21 3.51 -16.88
CA GLU A 117 48.52 3.25 -18.31
C GLU A 117 47.69 2.11 -18.93
N SER A 118 46.63 1.65 -18.27
CA SER A 118 45.76 0.60 -18.77
C SER A 118 44.30 1.02 -18.88
N ASP A 119 43.99 2.27 -18.52
CA ASP A 119 42.64 2.80 -18.48
C ASP A 119 42.60 4.25 -18.98
N ALA A 120 42.20 4.40 -20.25
CA ALA A 120 42.05 5.68 -20.94
C ALA A 120 41.06 6.67 -20.29
N SER A 121 40.34 6.26 -19.23
CA SER A 121 39.47 7.14 -18.44
C SER A 121 40.16 7.77 -17.23
N ILE A 122 41.42 7.42 -16.95
CA ILE A 122 42.19 7.92 -15.80
C ILE A 122 43.44 8.62 -16.31
N ASN A 123 43.39 9.95 -16.39
CA ASN A 123 44.48 10.79 -16.89
C ASN A 123 44.31 12.25 -16.45
N PRO A 124 45.35 13.10 -16.59
CA PRO A 124 45.30 14.52 -16.20
C PRO A 124 44.19 15.40 -16.79
N ASP A 125 43.51 14.98 -17.86
CA ASP A 125 42.37 15.70 -18.46
C ASP A 125 41.02 14.99 -18.18
N ALA A 126 41.02 13.86 -17.47
CA ALA A 126 39.82 13.16 -17.09
C ALA A 126 39.02 13.99 -16.08
N VAL A 127 37.74 13.70 -15.99
CA VAL A 127 36.86 14.31 -14.99
C VAL A 127 36.84 13.39 -13.77
N GLU A 128 37.10 13.96 -12.60
CA GLU A 128 36.96 13.23 -11.35
C GLU A 128 35.51 12.82 -11.11
N VAL A 129 35.33 11.56 -10.72
CA VAL A 129 34.06 11.00 -10.26
C VAL A 129 34.25 10.33 -8.90
N CYS A 130 33.17 10.23 -8.12
CA CYS A 130 33.17 9.66 -6.78
C CYS A 130 33.24 8.12 -6.81
N ASP A 131 34.33 7.54 -7.30
CA ASP A 131 34.53 6.09 -7.49
C ASP A 131 35.71 5.49 -6.68
N SER A 132 36.31 6.29 -5.79
CA SER A 132 37.50 5.96 -5.00
C SER A 132 38.79 5.77 -5.81
N VAL A 133 38.83 6.33 -7.01
CA VAL A 133 40.02 6.43 -7.87
C VAL A 133 40.28 7.91 -8.15
N ASP A 134 41.57 8.27 -8.20
CA ASP A 134 42.02 9.58 -8.69
C ASP A 134 41.97 9.53 -10.23
N ASN A 135 40.84 9.91 -10.83
CA ASN A 135 40.65 9.85 -12.27
C ASN A 135 41.45 10.94 -12.98
N ASP A 136 41.56 12.13 -12.40
CA ASP A 136 42.23 13.27 -13.01
C ASP A 136 43.74 13.39 -12.69
N CYS A 137 44.29 12.40 -11.99
CA CYS A 137 45.70 12.28 -11.62
C CYS A 137 46.28 13.51 -10.88
N ASP A 138 45.46 14.28 -10.16
CA ASP A 138 45.90 15.47 -9.42
C ASP A 138 46.49 15.13 -8.03
N GLY A 139 46.31 13.89 -7.58
CA GLY A 139 46.76 13.35 -6.30
C GLY A 139 45.72 13.44 -5.17
N GLN A 140 44.51 13.89 -5.46
CA GLN A 140 43.32 13.79 -4.62
C GLN A 140 42.43 12.66 -5.15
N VAL A 141 41.66 12.06 -4.25
CA VAL A 141 40.70 11.01 -4.61
C VAL A 141 39.36 11.50 -4.12
N ASP A 142 38.35 11.46 -4.98
CA ASP A 142 36.96 11.79 -4.65
C ASP A 142 36.80 13.19 -4.01
N GLU A 143 37.46 14.22 -4.55
CA GLU A 143 37.37 15.56 -3.96
C GLU A 143 36.05 16.27 -4.28
N ALA A 144 35.80 17.40 -3.60
CA ALA A 144 34.52 18.10 -3.71
C ALA A 144 34.24 18.73 -5.10
N SER A 145 35.22 18.70 -6.01
CA SER A 145 35.07 19.11 -7.42
C SER A 145 34.61 18.00 -8.36
N ALA A 146 34.59 16.74 -7.90
CA ALA A 146 34.08 15.62 -8.68
C ALA A 146 32.69 15.90 -9.26
N GLU A 147 32.44 15.44 -10.49
CA GLU A 147 31.24 15.81 -11.26
C GLU A 147 29.95 15.30 -10.60
N ASP A 148 30.00 14.14 -9.95
CA ASP A 148 28.90 13.48 -9.24
C ASP A 148 28.93 13.68 -7.71
N ALA A 149 29.80 14.57 -7.20
CA ALA A 149 29.80 14.95 -5.79
C ALA A 149 28.44 15.52 -5.37
N GLN A 150 27.83 14.90 -4.36
CA GLN A 150 26.53 15.29 -3.84
C GLN A 150 26.63 16.50 -2.92
N ILE A 151 25.54 17.25 -2.81
CA ILE A 151 25.38 18.30 -1.81
C ILE A 151 24.84 17.65 -0.53
N TRP A 152 25.48 17.97 0.59
CA TRP A 152 25.13 17.52 1.91
C TRP A 152 24.76 18.72 2.78
N TYR A 153 23.70 18.59 3.56
CA TYR A 153 23.16 19.63 4.45
C TYR A 153 23.38 19.22 5.91
N PRO A 154 23.84 20.10 6.80
CA PRO A 154 24.08 19.72 8.19
C PRO A 154 22.75 19.51 8.91
N ASP A 155 22.59 18.31 9.47
CA ASP A 155 21.42 17.86 10.22
C ASP A 155 21.78 17.89 11.71
N ARG A 156 21.21 18.83 12.45
CA ARG A 156 21.66 19.20 13.80
C ARG A 156 20.78 18.63 14.91
N ASP A 157 19.52 18.37 14.64
CA ASP A 157 18.53 17.79 15.54
C ASP A 157 18.18 16.34 15.20
N GLY A 158 18.54 15.86 14.02
CA GLY A 158 18.53 14.45 13.65
C GLY A 158 17.21 13.97 13.05
N ASP A 159 16.43 14.86 12.42
CA ASP A 159 15.16 14.51 11.78
C ASP A 159 15.31 14.05 10.31
N GLY A 160 16.50 14.24 9.72
CA GLY A 160 16.82 13.81 8.36
C GLY A 160 16.77 14.93 7.32
N TYR A 161 16.34 16.13 7.70
CA TYR A 161 16.44 17.35 6.91
C TYR A 161 17.62 18.20 7.38
N GLY A 162 18.11 19.10 6.54
CA GLY A 162 19.29 19.88 6.88
C GLY A 162 19.26 21.30 6.34
N ASP A 163 20.10 22.11 6.99
CA ASP A 163 20.21 23.56 6.77
C ASP A 163 20.79 23.91 5.38
N ASP A 164 19.94 24.40 4.50
CA ASP A 164 20.29 24.87 3.15
C ASP A 164 21.34 26.00 3.16
N ALA A 165 21.42 26.80 4.23
CA ALA A 165 22.36 27.91 4.30
C ALA A 165 23.81 27.46 4.56
N ASN A 166 24.02 26.20 4.97
CA ASN A 166 25.33 25.65 5.34
C ASN A 166 25.68 24.35 4.59
N GLU A 167 25.17 24.23 3.37
CA GLU A 167 25.44 23.11 2.45
C GLU A 167 26.93 22.90 2.13
N ARG A 168 27.32 21.66 1.88
CA ARG A 168 28.68 21.26 1.50
C ARG A 168 28.66 20.17 0.43
N ARG A 169 29.48 20.33 -0.62
CA ARG A 169 29.74 19.25 -1.59
C ARG A 169 30.77 18.25 -1.08
N ALA A 170 30.47 16.96 -1.23
CA ALA A 170 31.36 15.84 -0.94
C ALA A 170 30.85 14.54 -1.60
N CYS A 171 31.77 13.62 -1.91
CA CYS A 171 31.42 12.29 -2.42
C CYS A 171 30.79 11.38 -1.36
N GLU A 172 31.20 11.51 -0.09
CA GLU A 172 30.61 10.80 1.04
C GLU A 172 29.98 11.77 2.04
N ALA A 173 28.90 11.31 2.69
CA ALA A 173 28.19 12.04 3.75
C ALA A 173 29.14 12.43 4.89
N PRO A 174 29.37 13.74 5.14
CA PRO A 174 30.07 14.17 6.33
C PRO A 174 29.28 13.80 7.59
N ALA A 175 29.95 13.55 8.71
CA ALA A 175 29.26 13.22 9.96
C ALA A 175 28.36 14.38 10.42
N GLY A 176 27.08 14.08 10.67
CA GLY A 176 26.06 15.06 11.04
C GLY A 176 25.51 15.86 9.86
N TYR A 177 25.48 15.25 8.67
CA TYR A 177 24.88 15.80 7.47
C TYR A 177 23.93 14.78 6.82
N THR A 178 22.92 15.28 6.13
CA THR A 178 21.94 14.55 5.32
C THR A 178 22.03 14.97 3.85
N SER A 179 21.51 14.15 2.93
CA SER A 179 21.41 14.48 1.50
C SER A 179 20.18 15.32 1.16
N VAL A 180 19.30 15.57 2.12
CA VAL A 180 18.02 16.26 1.93
C VAL A 180 18.07 17.62 2.60
N GLY A 181 17.87 18.69 1.83
CA GLY A 181 17.81 20.06 2.33
C GLY A 181 16.37 20.49 2.64
N GLY A 182 16.18 21.74 3.06
CA GLY A 182 14.87 22.34 3.26
C GLY A 182 14.38 22.41 4.71
N ASP A 183 15.26 22.15 5.68
CA ASP A 183 14.95 22.31 7.10
C ASP A 183 14.75 23.81 7.44
N CYS A 184 13.57 24.16 7.96
CA CYS A 184 13.24 25.50 8.44
C CYS A 184 13.47 25.66 9.95
N GLY A 185 13.65 24.55 10.67
CA GLY A 185 13.85 24.46 12.10
C GLY A 185 15.11 23.71 12.51
N ASP A 186 16.30 24.20 12.11
CA ASP A 186 17.65 23.60 12.32
C ASP A 186 18.05 23.09 13.74
N LEU A 187 17.20 23.21 14.76
CA LEU A 187 17.42 22.75 16.13
C LEU A 187 16.18 22.09 16.75
N ASP A 188 15.11 21.92 15.98
CA ASP A 188 13.82 21.40 16.40
C ASP A 188 13.37 20.28 15.45
N PRO A 189 13.48 18.99 15.85
CA PRO A 189 13.19 17.85 14.99
C PRO A 189 11.69 17.65 14.69
N LEU A 190 10.86 18.64 15.05
CA LEU A 190 9.44 18.71 14.75
C LEU A 190 9.13 19.75 13.66
N GLN A 191 10.14 20.46 13.14
CA GLN A 191 10.00 21.48 12.11
C GLN A 191 10.82 21.09 10.87
N SER A 192 10.22 20.33 9.96
CA SER A 192 10.85 19.88 8.72
C SER A 192 9.81 19.53 7.64
N PRO A 193 10.20 19.44 6.35
CA PRO A 193 9.28 19.17 5.24
C PRO A 193 8.36 17.94 5.33
N ASP A 194 8.63 16.97 6.20
CA ASP A 194 7.76 15.81 6.44
C ASP A 194 6.95 15.91 7.75
N ALA A 195 7.10 17.01 8.49
CA ALA A 195 6.34 17.24 9.71
C ALA A 195 4.88 17.55 9.38
N ILE A 196 4.02 17.33 10.37
CA ILE A 196 2.61 17.75 10.32
C ILE A 196 2.50 19.03 11.13
N GLU A 197 1.85 20.05 10.56
CA GLU A 197 1.52 21.31 11.24
C GLU A 197 0.89 21.09 12.62
N ASP A 198 1.34 21.82 13.66
CA ASP A 198 0.73 21.81 14.99
C ASP A 198 0.09 23.15 15.32
N CYS A 199 -1.24 23.20 15.31
CA CYS A 199 -2.03 24.41 15.57
C CYS A 199 -1.81 25.05 16.96
N ARG A 200 -1.06 24.40 17.86
CA ARG A 200 -0.70 24.95 19.18
C ARG A 200 0.55 25.83 19.09
N THR A 201 1.28 25.81 17.98
CA THR A 201 2.45 26.63 17.73
C THR A 201 2.11 27.77 16.75
N GLU A 202 3.05 28.69 16.55
CA GLU A 202 2.99 29.68 15.45
C GLU A 202 4.14 29.40 14.45
N ALA A 203 4.72 28.19 14.52
CA ALA A 203 5.79 27.76 13.63
C ALA A 203 5.17 27.25 12.32
N ASP A 204 5.98 27.28 11.27
CA ASP A 204 5.75 26.63 9.99
C ASP A 204 6.45 25.29 10.13
N ASP A 205 5.71 24.29 10.60
CA ASP A 205 6.28 23.01 11.06
C ASP A 205 6.67 22.15 9.84
N ASP A 206 5.94 22.23 8.73
CA ASP A 206 6.24 21.47 7.51
C ASP A 206 7.06 22.27 6.48
N CYS A 207 7.49 23.48 6.82
CA CYS A 207 8.37 24.32 6.02
C CYS A 207 7.82 24.68 4.62
N ASP A 208 6.50 24.61 4.40
CA ASP A 208 5.86 24.92 3.12
C ASP A 208 5.62 26.43 2.91
N GLY A 209 5.72 27.20 4.00
CA GLY A 209 5.51 28.64 4.04
C GLY A 209 4.19 29.11 4.67
N GLU A 210 3.33 28.20 5.13
CA GLU A 210 2.03 28.44 5.71
C GLU A 210 1.87 27.76 7.08
N ALA A 211 2.12 28.50 8.17
CA ALA A 211 1.99 28.02 9.56
C ALA A 211 0.58 27.61 10.05
N ASN A 212 -0.40 27.44 9.15
CA ASN A 212 -1.79 27.12 9.48
C ASN A 212 -2.48 26.43 8.29
N GLU A 213 -2.26 25.13 8.15
CA GLU A 213 -2.83 24.33 7.07
C GLU A 213 -4.16 23.65 7.44
N GLU A 214 -4.75 23.03 6.42
CA GLU A 214 -5.83 22.06 6.54
C GLU A 214 -5.26 20.73 7.07
N ASP A 215 -5.96 20.10 8.01
CA ASP A 215 -5.62 18.81 8.62
C ASP A 215 -4.38 18.79 9.55
N ALA A 216 -3.97 19.96 10.05
CA ALA A 216 -2.94 20.11 11.06
C ALA A 216 -3.26 19.40 12.41
N TYR A 217 -2.27 18.88 13.12
CA TYR A 217 -2.43 18.31 14.45
C TYR A 217 -3.07 19.31 15.43
N ALA A 218 -4.07 18.84 16.19
CA ALA A 218 -4.87 19.64 17.11
C ALA A 218 -5.62 20.83 16.46
N CYS A 219 -5.95 20.70 15.17
CA CYS A 219 -6.86 21.59 14.46
C CYS A 219 -8.27 21.61 15.07
N THR A 220 -9.03 22.65 14.72
CA THR A 220 -10.44 22.79 15.06
C THR A 220 -11.25 22.71 13.78
N ASP A 221 -12.34 21.95 13.78
CA ASP A 221 -13.25 21.92 12.64
C ASP A 221 -13.90 23.30 12.44
N TYR A 222 -13.69 23.87 11.27
CA TYR A 222 -14.44 25.02 10.78
C TYR A 222 -15.29 24.61 9.59
N TYR A 223 -16.44 25.25 9.44
CA TYR A 223 -17.41 24.92 8.41
C TYR A 223 -17.58 26.10 7.45
N ALA A 224 -17.61 25.78 6.16
CA ALA A 224 -17.93 26.71 5.08
C ALA A 224 -19.43 26.71 4.80
N ASP A 225 -19.90 27.85 4.28
CA ASP A 225 -21.24 28.06 3.70
C ASP A 225 -21.02 28.19 2.18
N LEU A 226 -21.01 27.05 1.48
CA LEU A 226 -20.58 26.97 0.08
C LEU A 226 -21.67 27.46 -0.88
N ASP A 227 -22.93 27.25 -0.55
CA ASP A 227 -24.06 27.67 -1.38
C ASP A 227 -24.60 29.07 -1.06
N GLY A 228 -24.18 29.65 0.07
CA GLY A 228 -24.43 31.02 0.47
C GLY A 228 -25.81 31.24 1.09
N ASP A 229 -26.45 30.21 1.63
CA ASP A 229 -27.76 30.31 2.27
C ASP A 229 -27.71 30.78 3.74
N GLY A 230 -26.49 30.80 4.32
CA GLY A 230 -26.22 31.26 5.68
C GLY A 230 -26.08 30.14 6.71
N PHE A 231 -26.13 28.89 6.30
CA PHE A 231 -25.79 27.71 7.09
C PHE A 231 -24.48 27.13 6.56
N ALA A 232 -23.63 26.66 7.46
CA ALA A 232 -22.33 26.09 7.09
C ALA A 232 -22.32 24.59 7.35
N GLY A 233 -21.81 23.78 6.42
CA GLY A 233 -21.84 22.31 6.53
C GLY A 233 -20.57 21.60 6.09
N THR A 234 -19.83 22.12 5.10
CA THR A 234 -18.57 21.50 4.67
C THR A 234 -17.48 21.81 5.68
N ALA A 235 -16.98 20.78 6.38
CA ALA A 235 -15.90 20.89 7.33
C ALA A 235 -14.54 21.04 6.63
N ALA A 236 -13.64 21.78 7.26
CA ALA A 236 -12.20 21.68 7.08
C ALA A 236 -11.57 21.82 8.47
N CYS A 237 -10.60 20.97 8.79
CA CYS A 237 -9.90 21.05 10.07
C CYS A 237 -8.79 22.08 9.95
N LEU A 238 -8.91 23.22 10.64
CA LEU A 238 -7.99 24.35 10.47
C LEU A 238 -7.46 24.84 11.84
N CYS A 239 -6.27 25.44 11.83
CA CYS A 239 -5.71 26.09 13.02
C CYS A 239 -6.41 27.42 13.38
N GLY A 240 -7.21 27.97 12.46
CA GLY A 240 -8.02 29.15 12.70
C GLY A 240 -9.07 29.39 11.60
N PRO A 241 -10.03 30.28 11.84
CA PRO A 241 -11.10 30.54 10.87
C PRO A 241 -10.54 31.27 9.64
N THR A 242 -10.93 30.82 8.45
CA THR A 242 -10.63 31.51 7.18
C THR A 242 -11.85 32.30 6.70
N ALA A 243 -11.71 32.98 5.57
CA ALA A 243 -12.82 33.73 4.98
C ALA A 243 -13.96 32.82 4.49
N LEU A 244 -13.64 31.58 4.13
CA LEU A 244 -14.60 30.57 3.66
C LEU A 244 -15.09 29.70 4.82
N TYR A 245 -14.17 29.22 5.67
CA TYR A 245 -14.45 28.37 6.82
C TYR A 245 -14.46 29.20 8.11
N ALA A 246 -15.62 29.76 8.44
CA ALA A 246 -15.77 30.72 9.55
C ALA A 246 -16.71 30.24 10.66
N ALA A 247 -17.56 29.25 10.39
CA ALA A 247 -18.43 28.65 11.39
C ALA A 247 -17.68 27.57 12.18
N THR A 248 -18.04 27.36 13.43
CA THR A 248 -17.46 26.31 14.31
C THR A 248 -18.45 25.19 14.62
N GLU A 249 -19.59 25.19 13.93
CA GLU A 249 -20.66 24.21 14.11
C GLU A 249 -21.19 23.85 12.72
N PRO A 250 -21.37 22.56 12.40
CA PRO A 250 -21.99 22.11 11.17
C PRO A 250 -23.49 22.29 11.31
N THR A 251 -23.99 23.41 10.80
CA THR A 251 -25.42 23.68 10.81
C THR A 251 -26.10 23.20 9.54
N ASP A 252 -25.39 23.08 8.43
CA ASP A 252 -25.96 22.66 7.15
C ASP A 252 -25.79 21.16 6.93
N CYS A 253 -26.84 20.49 6.45
CA CYS A 253 -26.81 19.07 6.09
C CYS A 253 -26.53 18.82 4.60
N ASP A 254 -26.60 19.83 3.72
CA ASP A 254 -26.16 19.73 2.33
C ASP A 254 -25.69 21.11 1.85
N ASP A 255 -24.45 21.42 2.20
CA ASP A 255 -23.78 22.70 1.93
C ASP A 255 -23.56 22.98 0.43
N ALA A 256 -23.89 22.03 -0.46
CA ALA A 256 -23.89 22.23 -1.90
C ALA A 256 -25.23 22.77 -2.43
N ARG A 257 -26.28 22.82 -1.59
CA ARG A 257 -27.65 23.10 -1.98
C ARG A 257 -28.35 24.08 -1.04
N SER A 258 -28.43 25.34 -1.49
CA SER A 258 -29.10 26.46 -0.78
C SER A 258 -30.60 26.30 -0.50
N ASP A 259 -31.19 25.17 -0.89
CA ASP A 259 -32.57 24.78 -0.57
C ASP A 259 -32.67 23.67 0.50
N VAL A 260 -31.54 23.27 1.08
CA VAL A 260 -31.39 22.28 2.15
C VAL A 260 -30.69 22.93 3.33
N TYR A 261 -31.40 23.16 4.43
CA TYR A 261 -30.83 23.76 5.64
C TYR A 261 -31.80 23.63 6.83
N PRO A 262 -31.34 23.80 8.09
CA PRO A 262 -32.23 23.80 9.25
C PRO A 262 -33.37 24.81 9.16
N GLY A 263 -34.60 24.32 9.19
CA GLY A 263 -35.83 25.08 9.12
C GLY A 263 -36.28 25.45 7.71
N ALA A 264 -35.75 24.79 6.67
CA ALA A 264 -36.19 25.02 5.30
C ALA A 264 -37.68 24.66 5.10
N PRO A 265 -38.42 25.43 4.27
CA PRO A 265 -39.83 25.17 4.05
C PRO A 265 -40.05 23.89 3.23
N ILE A 266 -40.52 22.83 3.88
CA ILE A 266 -40.88 21.55 3.25
C ILE A 266 -41.86 21.75 2.09
N THR A 267 -41.40 21.55 0.84
CA THR A 267 -42.23 21.78 -0.36
C THR A 267 -42.76 20.49 -0.99
N SER A 268 -42.19 19.33 -0.63
CA SER A 268 -42.62 18.01 -1.08
C SER A 268 -42.77 17.04 0.10
N ARG A 269 -43.53 15.94 -0.07
CA ARG A 269 -43.73 14.93 1.00
C ARG A 269 -42.53 14.00 1.20
N PHE A 270 -41.40 14.25 0.53
CA PHE A 270 -40.27 13.33 0.41
C PHE A 270 -38.93 14.09 0.32
N ALA A 271 -38.75 15.16 1.08
CA ALA A 271 -37.53 15.94 0.89
C ALA A 271 -36.82 16.32 2.17
N VAL A 272 -35.52 16.00 2.09
CA VAL A 272 -34.38 16.23 2.97
C VAL A 272 -34.03 17.72 3.11
N GLU A 273 -34.96 18.62 2.80
CA GLU A 273 -34.72 20.07 2.74
C GLU A 273 -34.51 20.67 4.14
N ASP A 274 -35.09 20.08 5.18
CA ASP A 274 -35.01 20.57 6.55
C ASP A 274 -34.18 19.64 7.43
N CYS A 275 -32.94 20.04 7.68
CA CYS A 275 -31.98 19.30 8.51
C CYS A 275 -32.38 19.23 9.99
N ASP A 276 -33.30 20.11 10.48
CA ASP A 276 -33.77 20.09 11.86
C ASP A 276 -34.94 19.11 12.08
N ALA A 277 -35.58 18.70 10.98
CA ALA A 277 -36.73 17.83 10.98
C ALA A 277 -36.30 16.36 11.01
N ALA A 278 -35.42 15.96 11.94
CA ALA A 278 -34.92 14.60 12.06
C ALA A 278 -34.68 14.00 10.67
N ALA A 279 -33.73 14.56 9.92
CA ALA A 279 -33.18 13.91 8.75
C ALA A 279 -32.33 12.73 9.24
N SER A 280 -32.98 11.76 9.86
CA SER A 280 -32.59 10.38 9.68
C SER A 280 -32.68 10.13 8.19
N PHE A 281 -31.63 9.54 7.64
CA PHE A 281 -31.84 8.52 6.64
C PHE A 281 -32.99 7.64 7.16
N ASP A 282 -34.17 7.75 6.57
CA ASP A 282 -35.37 7.16 7.18
C ASP A 282 -35.39 5.66 6.88
N LEU A 283 -34.50 4.91 7.54
CA LEU A 283 -34.63 3.46 7.68
C LEU A 283 -35.84 3.10 8.58
N ASP A 284 -36.57 4.07 9.15
CA ASP A 284 -37.83 3.77 9.85
C ASP A 284 -38.91 3.31 8.86
N ASP A 285 -38.76 3.57 7.55
CA ASP A 285 -39.55 3.00 6.45
C ASP A 285 -38.66 2.10 5.59
N PHE A 286 -38.55 0.82 5.98
CA PHE A 286 -37.88 -0.22 5.18
C PHE A 286 -38.41 -0.21 3.74
N ASP A 287 -37.52 -0.35 2.75
CA ASP A 287 -37.94 -0.33 1.34
C ASP A 287 -38.84 -1.52 1.02
N HIS A 288 -38.51 -2.67 1.60
CA HIS A 288 -39.23 -3.92 1.40
C HIS A 288 -39.25 -4.78 2.66
N SER A 289 -40.38 -5.47 2.93
CA SER A 289 -40.47 -6.47 4.00
C SER A 289 -41.07 -7.76 3.50
N ILE A 290 -40.43 -8.87 3.87
CA ILE A 290 -40.95 -10.21 3.61
C ILE A 290 -41.47 -10.81 4.93
N GLU A 291 -42.79 -10.97 5.02
CA GLU A 291 -43.41 -11.79 6.04
C GLU A 291 -43.39 -13.26 5.62
N LEU A 292 -42.56 -14.06 6.29
CA LEU A 292 -42.52 -15.50 6.08
C LEU A 292 -43.55 -16.16 6.99
N ASP A 293 -44.81 -16.21 6.53
CA ASP A 293 -46.01 -16.76 7.23
C ASP A 293 -45.83 -18.18 7.82
N HIS A 294 -44.76 -18.89 7.45
CA HIS A 294 -44.46 -20.26 7.85
C HIS A 294 -43.08 -20.45 8.51
N ILE A 295 -42.37 -19.37 8.80
CA ILE A 295 -41.07 -19.41 9.48
C ILE A 295 -41.18 -18.66 10.81
N ALA A 296 -41.25 -19.38 11.93
CA ALA A 296 -41.04 -18.76 13.22
C ALA A 296 -39.53 -18.73 13.48
N PHE A 297 -38.97 -17.54 13.74
CA PHE A 297 -37.57 -17.32 14.09
C PHE A 297 -36.60 -17.68 12.93
N PRO A 298 -36.39 -16.81 11.92
CA PRO A 298 -35.20 -16.92 11.09
C PRO A 298 -33.93 -16.87 11.98
N TYR A 299 -32.91 -17.63 11.63
CA TYR A 299 -31.65 -17.73 12.39
C TYR A 299 -30.41 -17.60 11.51
N ALA A 300 -30.58 -17.69 10.18
CA ALA A 300 -29.53 -17.46 9.21
C ALA A 300 -30.16 -16.94 7.92
N VAL A 301 -29.56 -15.93 7.31
CA VAL A 301 -29.89 -15.45 5.96
C VAL A 301 -28.63 -15.63 5.10
N LYS A 302 -28.70 -15.76 3.78
CA LYS A 302 -27.57 -15.69 2.84
C LYS A 302 -28.06 -15.15 1.51
N ILE A 303 -27.27 -14.30 0.88
CA ILE A 303 -27.48 -13.76 -0.47
C ILE A 303 -26.35 -14.32 -1.35
N PHE A 304 -26.70 -15.02 -2.43
CA PHE A 304 -25.76 -15.61 -3.39
C PHE A 304 -26.49 -16.17 -4.60
N ASP A 305 -25.86 -16.21 -5.76
CA ASP A 305 -26.38 -16.89 -6.96
C ASP A 305 -26.38 -18.43 -6.79
N ALA A 306 -27.41 -18.95 -6.13
CA ALA A 306 -27.63 -20.37 -5.94
C ALA A 306 -28.06 -21.08 -7.24
N THR A 307 -28.51 -20.33 -8.25
CA THR A 307 -29.00 -20.88 -9.50
C THR A 307 -27.98 -20.88 -10.64
N GLY A 308 -26.90 -20.11 -10.53
CA GLY A 308 -25.93 -19.89 -11.60
C GLY A 308 -26.46 -19.04 -12.75
N ASP A 309 -27.52 -18.25 -12.53
CA ASP A 309 -28.11 -17.40 -13.56
C ASP A 309 -27.59 -15.95 -13.56
N GLY A 310 -26.70 -15.65 -12.61
CA GLY A 310 -26.07 -14.35 -12.40
C GLY A 310 -26.94 -13.38 -11.62
N ILE A 311 -28.00 -13.84 -10.97
CA ILE A 311 -28.86 -13.06 -10.07
C ILE A 311 -28.77 -13.68 -8.68
N ASP A 312 -28.54 -12.86 -7.67
CA ASP A 312 -28.44 -13.36 -6.31
C ASP A 312 -29.80 -13.83 -5.77
N ASP A 313 -29.78 -15.02 -5.18
CA ASP A 313 -30.90 -15.67 -4.51
C ASP A 313 -30.80 -15.47 -2.99
N LEU A 314 -31.93 -15.69 -2.29
CA LEU A 314 -32.01 -15.50 -0.85
C LEU A 314 -32.32 -16.81 -0.13
N LEU A 315 -31.36 -17.31 0.66
CA LEU A 315 -31.50 -18.49 1.51
C LEU A 315 -31.77 -18.10 2.96
N VAL A 316 -32.89 -18.54 3.51
CA VAL A 316 -33.34 -18.25 4.88
C VAL A 316 -33.42 -19.54 5.69
N GLY A 317 -32.54 -19.69 6.67
CA GLY A 317 -32.59 -20.70 7.72
C GLY A 317 -33.41 -20.26 8.92
N ALA A 318 -34.02 -21.21 9.62
CA ALA A 318 -34.95 -20.92 10.70
C ALA A 318 -34.91 -21.95 11.82
N GLN A 319 -35.27 -21.54 13.04
CA GLN A 319 -35.45 -22.47 14.16
C GLN A 319 -36.69 -23.33 13.94
N PHE A 320 -36.56 -24.65 14.06
CA PHE A 320 -37.70 -25.58 13.97
C PHE A 320 -38.39 -25.68 12.59
N TYR A 321 -37.94 -24.96 11.57
CA TYR A 321 -38.47 -25.02 10.21
C TYR A 321 -37.37 -25.41 9.21
N ALA A 322 -37.76 -25.94 8.06
CA ALA A 322 -36.83 -26.18 6.96
C ALA A 322 -36.32 -24.84 6.40
N PRO A 323 -35.07 -24.75 5.94
CA PRO A 323 -34.56 -23.57 5.28
C PRO A 323 -35.31 -23.35 3.96
N VAL A 324 -35.43 -22.10 3.56
CA VAL A 324 -36.18 -21.63 2.40
C VAL A 324 -35.23 -20.90 1.47
N LEU A 325 -35.09 -21.38 0.23
CA LEU A 325 -34.45 -20.65 -0.85
C LEU A 325 -35.51 -19.90 -1.65
N LEU A 326 -35.29 -18.60 -1.86
CA LEU A 326 -36.09 -17.71 -2.69
C LEU A 326 -35.24 -17.33 -3.89
N GLU A 327 -35.63 -17.79 -5.08
CA GLU A 327 -34.93 -17.43 -6.32
C GLU A 327 -35.07 -15.92 -6.57
N GLY A 328 -33.97 -15.25 -6.89
CA GLY A 328 -33.87 -13.83 -7.13
C GLY A 328 -34.51 -13.36 -8.45
N PRO A 329 -34.59 -12.04 -8.69
CA PRO A 329 -34.26 -10.99 -7.73
C PRO A 329 -35.38 -10.83 -6.69
N VAL A 330 -34.99 -10.47 -5.46
CA VAL A 330 -35.91 -10.19 -4.37
C VAL A 330 -36.49 -8.79 -4.55
N THR A 331 -37.82 -8.70 -4.68
CA THR A 331 -38.54 -7.44 -4.93
C THR A 331 -39.87 -7.40 -4.18
N ASP A 332 -40.57 -6.26 -4.23
CA ASP A 332 -41.94 -6.03 -3.74
C ASP A 332 -43.01 -7.06 -4.14
N HIS A 333 -42.70 -7.91 -5.11
CA HIS A 333 -43.63 -8.89 -5.67
C HIS A 333 -43.12 -10.34 -5.58
N THR A 334 -42.06 -10.60 -4.81
CA THR A 334 -41.53 -11.95 -4.64
C THR A 334 -42.56 -12.84 -3.92
N ASP A 335 -43.05 -13.85 -4.65
CA ASP A 335 -44.04 -14.79 -4.14
C ASP A 335 -43.35 -15.90 -3.32
N VAL A 336 -43.34 -15.71 -2.00
CA VAL A 336 -42.80 -16.66 -1.01
C VAL A 336 -43.50 -18.03 -0.98
N SER A 337 -44.57 -18.23 -1.76
CA SER A 337 -45.27 -19.52 -1.84
C SER A 337 -44.57 -20.56 -2.73
N ASN A 338 -43.58 -20.17 -3.54
CA ASN A 338 -42.76 -21.07 -4.36
C ASN A 338 -41.47 -21.48 -3.63
N THR A 339 -41.62 -22.13 -2.48
CA THR A 339 -40.51 -22.70 -1.72
C THR A 339 -39.86 -23.87 -2.47
N ILE A 340 -38.58 -23.75 -2.82
CA ILE A 340 -37.77 -24.88 -3.33
C ILE A 340 -36.75 -25.28 -2.24
N ALA A 341 -37.23 -25.91 -1.17
CA ALA A 341 -36.45 -26.87 -0.37
C ALA A 341 -37.31 -27.41 0.78
N SER A 342 -37.46 -28.73 0.85
CA SER A 342 -37.94 -29.42 2.05
C SER A 342 -36.81 -30.33 2.53
N LEU A 343 -36.13 -29.96 3.61
CA LEU A 343 -35.41 -30.95 4.40
C LEU A 343 -36.41 -31.94 5.01
N PRO A 344 -36.06 -33.23 5.17
CA PRO A 344 -36.86 -34.12 5.98
C PRO A 344 -36.88 -33.61 7.41
N GLN A 345 -38.00 -33.03 7.83
CA GLN A 345 -38.29 -32.91 9.26
C GLN A 345 -38.68 -34.30 9.74
N ASP A 346 -37.83 -34.93 10.56
CA ASP A 346 -38.30 -36.03 11.39
C ASP A 346 -39.33 -35.42 12.36
N PRO A 347 -40.62 -35.85 12.33
CA PRO A 347 -41.67 -35.19 13.10
C PRO A 347 -41.42 -35.38 14.60
N GLY A 348 -40.76 -34.40 15.20
CA GLY A 348 -40.28 -34.42 16.59
C GLY A 348 -38.97 -33.67 16.80
N SER A 349 -38.23 -33.34 15.73
CA SER A 349 -36.94 -32.70 15.85
C SER A 349 -37.05 -31.19 16.10
N VAL A 350 -36.36 -30.72 17.14
CA VAL A 350 -36.27 -29.30 17.56
C VAL A 350 -34.84 -28.81 17.30
N GLY A 351 -34.44 -28.75 16.04
CA GLY A 351 -33.09 -28.34 15.66
C GLY A 351 -32.91 -26.84 15.50
N ASN A 352 -31.80 -26.32 16.02
CA ASN A 352 -31.24 -25.03 15.62
C ASN A 352 -30.45 -25.25 14.33
N TYR A 353 -30.80 -24.53 13.27
CA TYR A 353 -30.11 -24.64 11.99
C TYR A 353 -29.24 -23.42 11.78
N TRP A 354 -27.92 -23.62 11.77
CA TRP A 354 -26.97 -22.63 11.29
C TRP A 354 -26.67 -22.94 9.82
N LEU A 355 -26.64 -21.91 8.98
CA LEU A 355 -26.28 -22.01 7.58
C LEU A 355 -25.09 -21.10 7.28
N THR A 356 -24.10 -21.65 6.60
CA THR A 356 -23.02 -20.89 5.98
C THR A 356 -22.85 -21.36 4.55
N LEU A 357 -22.37 -20.46 3.69
CA LEU A 357 -21.94 -20.83 2.35
C LEU A 357 -20.51 -21.38 2.44
N LEU A 358 -20.21 -22.33 1.58
CA LEU A 358 -18.87 -22.86 1.31
C LEU A 358 -18.52 -22.51 -0.13
N PRO A 359 -17.23 -22.33 -0.45
CA PRO A 359 -16.78 -22.35 -1.83
C PRO A 359 -17.27 -23.62 -2.53
N ASP A 360 -17.43 -23.58 -3.84
CA ASP A 360 -17.76 -24.74 -4.68
C ASP A 360 -16.93 -25.99 -4.30
N GLN A 361 -17.58 -26.95 -3.62
CA GLN A 361 -16.92 -28.17 -3.16
C GLN A 361 -16.98 -29.27 -4.22
N ASP A 362 -17.97 -29.28 -5.10
CA ASP A 362 -18.16 -30.36 -6.09
C ASP A 362 -17.69 -30.02 -7.52
N GLY A 363 -17.24 -28.79 -7.73
CA GLY A 363 -16.66 -28.29 -8.97
C GLY A 363 -17.70 -27.89 -10.02
N ASP A 364 -18.96 -27.65 -9.63
CA ASP A 364 -20.04 -27.28 -10.54
C ASP A 364 -20.10 -25.77 -10.86
N GLY A 365 -19.30 -24.96 -10.18
CA GLY A 365 -19.17 -23.53 -10.32
C GLY A 365 -20.11 -22.71 -9.44
N LEU A 366 -20.86 -23.33 -8.54
CA LEU A 366 -21.77 -22.68 -7.60
C LEU A 366 -21.28 -22.83 -6.16
N GLU A 367 -21.62 -21.87 -5.31
CA GLU A 367 -21.33 -22.00 -3.87
C GLU A 367 -22.22 -23.07 -3.24
N ASP A 368 -21.68 -23.76 -2.24
CA ASP A 368 -22.35 -24.86 -1.55
C ASP A 368 -22.88 -24.45 -0.18
N VAL A 369 -23.87 -25.18 0.32
CA VAL A 369 -24.52 -24.85 1.60
C VAL A 369 -24.05 -25.82 2.67
N LEU A 370 -23.36 -25.30 3.68
CA LEU A 370 -23.08 -26.01 4.92
C LEU A 370 -24.18 -25.74 5.95
N GLN A 371 -24.81 -26.82 6.39
CA GLN A 371 -25.82 -26.82 7.42
C GLN A 371 -25.32 -27.53 8.69
N HIS A 372 -25.44 -26.85 9.81
CA HIS A 372 -25.33 -27.49 11.13
C HIS A 372 -26.72 -27.94 11.60
N TYR A 373 -26.84 -29.22 11.96
CA TYR A 373 -28.06 -29.80 12.49
C TYR A 373 -27.85 -30.32 13.92
N GLN A 374 -28.69 -29.82 14.83
CA GLN A 374 -28.76 -30.26 16.22
C GLN A 374 -30.01 -31.13 16.44
N GLY A 375 -29.87 -32.46 16.48
CA GLY A 375 -30.94 -33.40 16.78
C GLY A 375 -31.22 -33.55 18.30
N ASP A 376 -32.38 -34.14 18.65
CA ASP A 376 -32.61 -34.63 20.01
C ASP A 376 -31.85 -35.94 20.28
N GLU A 377 -31.90 -36.49 21.51
CA GLU A 377 -31.21 -37.73 21.92
C GLU A 377 -31.42 -38.97 21.00
N SER A 378 -32.34 -38.92 20.03
CA SER A 378 -32.66 -39.97 19.06
C SER A 378 -32.34 -39.66 17.59
N ALA A 379 -31.96 -38.42 17.24
CA ALA A 379 -31.56 -38.02 15.88
C ALA A 379 -30.04 -37.79 15.79
N ALA A 380 -29.42 -38.18 14.68
CA ALA A 380 -28.00 -37.90 14.44
C ALA A 380 -27.80 -36.40 14.26
N SER A 381 -26.96 -35.80 15.09
CA SER A 381 -26.58 -34.41 14.97
C SER A 381 -25.23 -34.31 14.26
N GLY A 382 -25.02 -33.28 13.44
CA GLY A 382 -23.81 -33.19 12.64
C GLY A 382 -23.81 -32.02 11.68
N LEU A 383 -22.72 -31.93 10.92
CA LEU A 383 -22.54 -30.97 9.83
C LEU A 383 -22.82 -31.65 8.50
N TYR A 384 -23.61 -31.00 7.64
CA TYR A 384 -24.07 -31.53 6.37
C TYR A 384 -23.78 -30.50 5.28
N VAL A 385 -23.09 -30.90 4.21
CA VAL A 385 -22.85 -30.03 3.06
C VAL A 385 -23.71 -30.48 1.89
N TYR A 386 -24.29 -29.50 1.20
CA TYR A 386 -25.18 -29.71 0.07
C TYR A 386 -24.75 -28.88 -1.12
N SER A 387 -24.85 -29.49 -2.31
CA SER A 387 -24.74 -28.78 -3.56
C SER A 387 -25.94 -27.85 -3.77
N SER A 388 -25.69 -26.60 -4.15
CA SER A 388 -26.76 -25.66 -4.52
C SER A 388 -27.49 -26.06 -5.81
N ALA A 389 -26.86 -26.85 -6.68
CA ALA A 389 -27.49 -27.41 -7.87
C ALA A 389 -28.62 -28.42 -7.57
N ASP A 390 -28.68 -29.01 -6.37
CA ASP A 390 -29.70 -29.97 -5.94
C ASP A 390 -31.00 -29.26 -5.49
N ARG A 391 -31.58 -28.48 -6.42
CA ARG A 391 -32.77 -27.61 -6.26
C ARG A 391 -34.04 -28.32 -5.79
N GLY A 392 -34.16 -28.58 -4.49
CA GLY A 392 -35.42 -28.94 -3.83
C GLY A 392 -35.45 -30.29 -3.12
N ALA A 393 -34.30 -30.93 -2.90
CA ALA A 393 -34.23 -32.20 -2.17
C ALA A 393 -33.06 -32.26 -1.20
N LEU A 394 -32.70 -31.15 -0.54
CA LEU A 394 -31.77 -31.22 0.59
C LEU A 394 -32.30 -32.28 1.56
N SER A 395 -31.51 -33.32 1.84
CA SER A 395 -31.87 -34.45 2.69
C SER A 395 -30.58 -35.11 3.12
N THR A 396 -30.58 -35.76 4.29
CA THR A 396 -29.38 -36.45 4.81
C THR A 396 -28.82 -37.49 3.84
N ASP A 397 -29.66 -38.05 2.96
CA ASP A 397 -29.27 -39.05 1.95
C ASP A 397 -28.52 -38.45 0.75
N ASN A 398 -28.49 -37.12 0.61
CA ASN A 398 -28.00 -36.40 -0.56
C ASN A 398 -26.90 -35.39 -0.22
N ALA A 399 -26.45 -35.35 1.04
CA ALA A 399 -25.33 -34.51 1.41
C ALA A 399 -24.07 -34.96 0.64
N LEU A 400 -23.30 -34.00 0.10
CA LEU A 400 -22.00 -34.25 -0.52
C LEU A 400 -21.10 -35.01 0.46
N TRP A 401 -21.13 -34.58 1.72
CA TRP A 401 -20.53 -35.29 2.85
C TRP A 401 -21.17 -34.87 4.19
N THR A 402 -20.92 -35.66 5.23
CA THR A 402 -21.45 -35.45 6.59
C THR A 402 -20.37 -35.64 7.65
N LEU A 403 -20.37 -34.81 8.68
CA LEU A 403 -19.56 -34.99 9.89
C LEU A 403 -20.49 -35.33 11.09
N GLU A 404 -20.71 -36.63 11.30
CA GLU A 404 -21.66 -37.16 12.31
C GLU A 404 -21.13 -37.16 13.76
N GLU A 405 -19.85 -36.84 13.98
CA GLU A 405 -19.20 -36.87 15.32
C GLU A 405 -19.00 -35.47 15.94
N ALA A 406 -19.56 -34.41 15.36
CA ALA A 406 -19.33 -33.01 15.77
C ALA A 406 -20.05 -32.60 17.08
N TRP A 407 -20.20 -33.51 18.06
CA TRP A 407 -20.87 -33.21 19.32
C TRP A 407 -19.93 -33.13 20.51
N PRO A 408 -19.99 -32.04 21.30
CA PRO A 408 -20.96 -30.94 21.27
C PRO A 408 -20.29 -29.68 20.69
N ALA A 409 -20.46 -29.44 19.38
CA ALA A 409 -19.95 -28.22 18.77
C ALA A 409 -20.84 -27.02 19.12
N ASN A 410 -20.25 -25.98 19.72
CA ASN A 410 -20.97 -24.76 20.12
C ASN A 410 -21.07 -23.73 19.00
N LEU A 411 -20.06 -23.68 18.12
CA LEU A 411 -19.96 -22.73 17.03
C LEU A 411 -19.15 -23.34 15.88
N VAL A 412 -19.61 -23.10 14.66
CA VAL A 412 -18.91 -23.49 13.45
C VAL A 412 -18.74 -22.26 12.57
N ARG A 413 -17.50 -21.98 12.12
CA ARG A 413 -17.21 -20.87 11.20
C ARG A 413 -16.37 -21.35 10.02
N LEU A 414 -16.69 -20.81 8.86
CA LEU A 414 -15.81 -20.84 7.71
C LEU A 414 -14.85 -19.64 7.78
N MET A 415 -13.56 -19.87 7.55
CA MET A 415 -12.54 -18.84 7.45
C MET A 415 -11.62 -19.11 6.27
N THR A 416 -10.88 -18.09 5.86
CA THR A 416 -9.73 -18.26 4.96
C THR A 416 -8.69 -19.17 5.62
N SER A 417 -8.02 -19.99 4.79
CA SER A 417 -6.97 -20.88 5.26
C SER A 417 -5.70 -20.14 5.68
N ALA A 418 -4.85 -20.82 6.44
CA ALA A 418 -3.61 -20.24 7.00
C ALA A 418 -2.65 -19.73 5.93
N ASP A 419 -2.69 -20.35 4.76
CA ASP A 419 -1.86 -20.05 3.61
C ASP A 419 -2.56 -19.09 2.61
N GLY A 420 -3.76 -18.61 2.95
CA GLY A 420 -4.59 -17.77 2.09
C GLY A 420 -5.07 -18.45 0.80
N ALA A 421 -4.81 -19.75 0.61
CA ALA A 421 -5.02 -20.47 -0.65
C ALA A 421 -6.37 -21.20 -0.73
N GLY A 422 -7.19 -21.16 0.31
CA GLY A 422 -8.47 -21.87 0.38
C GLY A 422 -9.28 -21.49 1.62
N ALA A 423 -10.15 -22.41 2.05
CA ALA A 423 -11.02 -22.21 3.20
C ALA A 423 -10.88 -23.34 4.23
N GLU A 424 -10.96 -22.97 5.50
CA GLU A 424 -10.91 -23.86 6.64
C GLU A 424 -12.21 -23.78 7.44
N LEU A 425 -12.62 -24.92 7.97
CA LEU A 425 -13.78 -25.06 8.82
C LEU A 425 -13.33 -25.18 10.28
N LEU A 426 -13.68 -24.21 11.10
CA LEU A 426 -13.33 -24.17 12.52
C LEU A 426 -14.54 -24.54 13.37
N VAL A 427 -14.37 -25.57 14.20
CA VAL A 427 -15.42 -26.16 15.04
C VAL A 427 -15.05 -25.97 16.50
N SER A 428 -15.75 -25.07 17.17
CA SER A 428 -15.66 -24.84 18.61
C SER A 428 -16.28 -26.01 19.38
N GLN A 429 -15.53 -26.61 20.29
CA GLN A 429 -15.99 -27.70 21.14
C GLN A 429 -16.64 -27.19 22.44
N ASP A 430 -17.32 -28.07 23.18
CA ASP A 430 -17.77 -27.81 24.57
C ASP A 430 -16.62 -27.64 25.56
N THR A 431 -15.44 -28.10 25.18
CA THR A 431 -14.18 -27.85 25.87
C THR A 431 -13.57 -26.54 25.39
N ALA A 432 -12.53 -26.06 26.07
CA ALA A 432 -11.71 -24.96 25.58
C ALA A 432 -10.84 -25.42 24.40
N ALA A 433 -11.45 -25.86 23.29
CA ALA A 433 -10.74 -26.35 22.12
C ALA A 433 -11.45 -25.95 20.82
N ILE A 434 -10.67 -25.72 19.77
CA ILE A 434 -11.16 -25.49 18.41
C ILE A 434 -10.52 -26.53 17.49
N ASP A 435 -11.34 -27.34 16.82
CA ASP A 435 -10.88 -28.23 15.76
C ASP A 435 -10.88 -27.49 14.42
N ILE A 436 -9.76 -27.56 13.71
CA ILE A 436 -9.58 -26.92 12.40
C ILE A 436 -9.57 -28.00 11.33
N TYR A 437 -10.47 -27.90 10.37
CA TYR A 437 -10.56 -28.83 9.25
C TYR A 437 -10.26 -28.14 7.92
N THR A 438 -9.47 -28.78 7.07
CA THR A 438 -9.28 -28.33 5.68
C THR A 438 -10.41 -28.85 4.81
N LEU A 439 -11.03 -27.96 4.05
CA LEU A 439 -11.99 -28.33 3.01
C LEU A 439 -11.25 -28.87 1.77
N GLN A 440 -11.93 -29.74 1.03
CA GLN A 440 -11.39 -30.36 -0.18
C GLN A 440 -12.29 -29.97 -1.36
N SER A 441 -11.70 -29.45 -2.42
CA SER A 441 -12.42 -29.00 -3.62
C SER A 441 -12.91 -30.14 -4.53
N ASP A 442 -12.89 -31.39 -4.04
CA ASP A 442 -13.29 -32.60 -4.79
C ASP A 442 -14.52 -33.28 -4.21
N GLY A 443 -15.23 -32.58 -3.32
CA GLY A 443 -16.43 -33.03 -2.62
C GLY A 443 -16.15 -34.09 -1.55
N SER A 444 -14.88 -34.39 -1.25
CA SER A 444 -14.54 -35.32 -0.18
C SER A 444 -14.72 -34.69 1.20
N ALA A 445 -14.92 -35.56 2.20
CA ALA A 445 -15.11 -35.14 3.58
C ALA A 445 -13.86 -34.36 4.08
N PRO A 446 -14.07 -33.30 4.89
CA PRO A 446 -13.00 -32.47 5.37
C PRO A 446 -12.04 -33.26 6.26
N THR A 447 -10.76 -32.89 6.20
CA THR A 447 -9.71 -33.56 6.98
C THR A 447 -9.35 -32.71 8.19
N LEU A 448 -9.29 -33.31 9.38
CA LEU A 448 -8.82 -32.63 10.59
C LEU A 448 -7.35 -32.27 10.42
N LEU A 449 -7.06 -30.96 10.44
CA LEU A 449 -5.72 -30.41 10.35
C LEU A 449 -5.06 -30.41 11.73
N GLY A 450 -5.78 -29.94 12.76
CA GLY A 450 -5.30 -29.88 14.13
C GLY A 450 -6.38 -29.39 15.12
N THR A 451 -6.01 -29.37 16.39
CA THR A 451 -6.86 -28.88 17.49
C THR A 451 -6.10 -27.82 18.28
N VAL A 452 -6.70 -26.66 18.48
CA VAL A 452 -6.16 -25.57 19.30
C VAL A 452 -6.73 -25.69 20.71
N ASP A 453 -5.89 -26.04 21.68
CA ASP A 453 -6.29 -26.27 23.07
C ASP A 453 -6.03 -25.06 23.98
N ASP A 454 -7.10 -24.53 24.57
CA ASP A 454 -7.18 -23.52 25.65
C ASP A 454 -6.00 -22.54 25.73
N PRO A 455 -5.74 -21.74 24.68
CA PRO A 455 -4.55 -20.91 24.59
C PRO A 455 -4.49 -19.87 25.72
N MET A 456 -5.65 -19.49 26.28
CA MET A 456 -5.77 -18.54 27.37
C MET A 456 -5.84 -19.20 28.77
N GLY A 457 -5.97 -20.52 28.87
CA GLY A 457 -5.95 -21.27 30.12
C GLY A 457 -7.17 -21.06 31.03
N PHE A 458 -8.31 -20.60 30.49
CA PHE A 458 -9.53 -20.32 31.27
C PHE A 458 -10.51 -21.49 31.33
N GLY A 459 -10.31 -22.54 30.54
CA GLY A 459 -11.11 -23.77 30.56
C GLY A 459 -12.57 -23.63 30.12
N ASN A 460 -12.93 -22.53 29.46
CA ASN A 460 -14.27 -22.30 28.89
C ASN A 460 -14.26 -22.46 27.36
N ALA A 461 -15.42 -22.59 26.71
CA ALA A 461 -15.49 -22.72 25.26
C ALA A 461 -14.80 -21.53 24.53
N LEU A 462 -13.99 -21.85 23.53
CA LEU A 462 -13.33 -20.88 22.65
C LEU A 462 -14.20 -20.65 21.42
N TYR A 463 -14.45 -19.40 21.08
CA TYR A 463 -15.25 -19.01 19.92
C TYR A 463 -14.35 -18.36 18.88
N PRO A 464 -14.06 -19.03 17.75
CA PRO A 464 -13.33 -18.39 16.68
C PRO A 464 -14.15 -17.22 16.12
N THR A 465 -13.48 -16.10 15.87
CA THR A 465 -14.12 -14.85 15.47
C THR A 465 -13.81 -14.50 14.02
N LEU A 466 -12.53 -14.41 13.66
CA LEU A 466 -12.06 -14.13 12.29
C LEU A 466 -10.66 -14.67 12.06
N ARG A 467 -10.24 -14.63 10.79
CA ARG A 467 -8.88 -14.91 10.35
C ARG A 467 -8.41 -13.83 9.39
N ALA A 468 -7.33 -13.14 9.73
CA ALA A 468 -6.80 -12.01 8.96
C ALA A 468 -5.32 -11.84 9.26
N ASP A 469 -4.56 -11.33 8.29
CA ASP A 469 -3.17 -10.91 8.47
C ASP A 469 -3.17 -9.53 9.15
N LEU A 470 -3.06 -9.53 10.48
CA LEU A 470 -3.21 -8.34 11.32
C LEU A 470 -1.87 -7.63 11.61
N ASP A 471 -0.74 -8.22 11.25
CA ASP A 471 0.58 -7.60 11.40
C ASP A 471 1.33 -7.36 10.09
N GLY A 472 0.73 -7.77 8.96
CA GLY A 472 1.27 -7.56 7.62
C GLY A 472 2.42 -8.49 7.26
N ASP A 473 2.63 -9.60 7.98
CA ASP A 473 3.71 -10.56 7.68
C ASP A 473 3.37 -11.57 6.57
N GLY A 474 2.11 -11.54 6.09
CA GLY A 474 1.58 -12.41 5.07
C GLY A 474 0.99 -13.72 5.60
N VAL A 475 0.94 -13.94 6.92
CA VAL A 475 0.42 -15.13 7.57
C VAL A 475 -0.80 -14.79 8.44
N PRO A 476 -2.03 -15.10 7.99
CA PRO A 476 -3.24 -14.79 8.74
C PRO A 476 -3.32 -15.38 10.16
N GLU A 477 -3.45 -14.51 11.16
CA GLU A 477 -3.73 -14.88 12.54
C GLU A 477 -5.16 -15.35 12.77
N LEU A 478 -5.30 -16.29 13.70
CA LEU A 478 -6.60 -16.71 14.22
C LEU A 478 -6.99 -15.85 15.42
N VAL A 479 -8.09 -15.11 15.30
CA VAL A 479 -8.68 -14.37 16.41
C VAL A 479 -9.77 -15.22 17.05
N ALA A 480 -9.63 -15.51 18.35
CA ALA A 480 -10.59 -16.29 19.11
C ALA A 480 -10.98 -15.61 20.42
N SER A 481 -12.26 -15.61 20.74
CA SER A 481 -12.80 -15.06 21.99
C SER A 481 -13.15 -16.16 22.99
N GLN A 482 -13.11 -15.85 24.28
CA GLN A 482 -13.51 -16.78 25.35
C GLN A 482 -14.28 -16.05 26.43
N ALA A 483 -15.42 -16.63 26.81
CA ALA A 483 -16.16 -16.19 27.99
C ALA A 483 -15.51 -16.75 29.25
N THR A 484 -15.20 -15.89 30.24
CA THR A 484 -14.84 -16.41 31.56
C THR A 484 -16.13 -16.62 32.36
N SER A 485 -16.29 -17.81 32.94
CA SER A 485 -17.42 -18.05 33.84
C SER A 485 -17.34 -17.14 35.06
N TYR A 486 -18.49 -16.64 35.53
CA TYR A 486 -18.65 -15.84 36.75
C TYR A 486 -18.35 -16.71 38.00
N GLY A 487 -17.08 -17.09 38.16
CA GLY A 487 -16.56 -17.82 39.30
C GLY A 487 -15.79 -16.85 40.18
N TRP A 488 -16.09 -16.81 41.47
CA TRP A 488 -15.21 -16.15 42.43
C TRP A 488 -13.84 -16.82 42.32
N ALA A 489 -12.89 -16.17 41.66
CA ALA A 489 -11.50 -16.59 41.61
C ALA A 489 -10.92 -16.42 43.02
N THR A 490 -11.18 -17.40 43.90
CA THR A 490 -10.66 -17.44 45.27
C THR A 490 -9.28 -18.06 45.36
N ASP A 491 -8.54 -18.25 44.26
CA ASP A 491 -7.26 -18.97 44.34
C ASP A 491 -6.17 -18.55 43.33
N LEU A 492 -6.11 -17.26 42.96
CA LEU A 492 -4.82 -16.65 42.61
C LEU A 492 -4.14 -16.18 43.90
N HIS A 493 -3.54 -17.16 44.58
CA HIS A 493 -2.95 -17.02 45.90
C HIS A 493 -1.56 -16.35 45.81
N ASP A 494 -1.51 -15.01 45.89
CA ASP A 494 -0.55 -14.22 46.70
C ASP A 494 -0.49 -12.75 46.23
N THR A 495 -1.46 -11.92 46.63
CA THR A 495 -1.18 -10.55 47.15
C THR A 495 -2.42 -10.02 47.89
N PRO A 496 -2.27 -9.42 49.09
CA PRO A 496 -3.38 -8.80 49.80
C PRO A 496 -3.43 -7.30 49.49
N SER A 497 -4.17 -6.91 48.46
CA SER A 497 -4.78 -5.58 48.35
C SER A 497 -6.16 -5.71 47.71
N SER A 498 -7.14 -5.09 48.33
CA SER A 498 -8.57 -5.25 48.11
C SER A 498 -9.11 -4.62 46.80
N ASP A 499 -8.37 -4.72 45.70
CA ASP A 499 -8.76 -4.20 44.36
C ASP A 499 -8.31 -5.14 43.23
N THR A 500 -8.30 -6.46 43.45
CA THR A 500 -8.03 -7.43 42.36
C THR A 500 -9.32 -7.68 41.58
N PHE A 501 -9.50 -6.89 40.53
CA PHE A 501 -10.51 -7.04 39.48
C PHE A 501 -10.21 -8.27 38.63
N VAL A 502 -11.23 -9.08 38.34
CA VAL A 502 -11.11 -10.27 37.48
C VAL A 502 -11.72 -9.92 36.13
N PRO A 503 -10.97 -9.94 35.01
CA PRO A 503 -11.53 -9.71 33.68
C PRO A 503 -12.59 -10.78 33.37
N VAL A 504 -13.71 -10.37 32.80
CA VAL A 504 -14.88 -11.25 32.59
C VAL A 504 -14.81 -11.95 31.23
N HIS A 505 -14.09 -11.39 30.25
CA HIS A 505 -13.95 -11.93 28.89
C HIS A 505 -12.60 -11.53 28.30
N ALA A 506 -12.10 -12.33 27.35
CA ALA A 506 -10.84 -12.08 26.65
C ALA A 506 -10.94 -12.49 25.18
N MET A 507 -10.14 -11.83 24.35
CA MET A 507 -9.88 -12.18 22.96
C MET A 507 -8.38 -12.47 22.81
N ALA A 508 -8.03 -13.57 22.16
CA ALA A 508 -6.66 -13.93 21.85
C ALA A 508 -6.43 -13.83 20.34
N ILE A 509 -5.27 -13.28 19.98
CA ILE A 509 -4.71 -13.31 18.64
C ILE A 509 -3.65 -14.41 18.64
N LEU A 510 -3.87 -15.43 17.82
CA LEU A 510 -3.03 -16.61 17.72
C LEU A 510 -2.27 -16.57 16.40
N GLU A 511 -0.95 -16.61 16.49
CA GLU A 511 -0.02 -16.53 15.35
C GLU A 511 0.66 -17.90 15.16
N GLN A 512 1.02 -18.23 13.93
CA GLN A 512 1.86 -19.40 13.66
C GLN A 512 3.27 -19.20 14.26
N TYR A 513 3.80 -20.23 14.92
CA TYR A 513 5.12 -20.19 15.51
C TYR A 513 6.19 -19.88 14.43
N PRO A 514 7.02 -18.83 14.64
CA PRO A 514 8.00 -18.43 13.64
C PRO A 514 8.96 -19.56 13.26
N GLY A 515 8.96 -19.93 11.98
CA GLY A 515 9.81 -21.00 11.43
C GLY A 515 9.26 -22.41 11.62
N SER A 516 8.02 -22.56 12.06
CA SER A 516 7.28 -23.82 11.97
C SER A 516 6.71 -23.98 10.55
N ASP A 517 6.93 -25.14 9.94
CA ASP A 517 6.26 -25.52 8.68
C ASP A 517 4.85 -26.10 8.95
N ASP A 518 4.47 -26.25 10.22
CA ASP A 518 3.17 -26.76 10.64
C ASP A 518 2.21 -25.59 10.85
N PRO A 519 1.14 -25.44 10.03
CA PRO A 519 0.17 -24.36 10.18
C PRO A 519 -0.61 -24.41 11.50
N MET A 520 -0.54 -25.53 12.23
CA MET A 520 -1.23 -25.75 13.49
C MET A 520 -0.37 -25.50 14.73
N ASP A 521 0.89 -25.12 14.55
CA ASP A 521 1.77 -24.72 15.65
C ASP A 521 1.47 -23.26 16.03
N LEU A 522 0.29 -23.03 16.61
CA LEU A 522 -0.18 -21.70 16.97
C LEU A 522 0.27 -21.32 18.38
N GLU A 523 0.85 -20.13 18.54
CA GLU A 523 1.14 -19.52 19.84
C GLU A 523 0.29 -18.26 20.06
N VAL A 524 0.07 -17.93 21.33
CA VAL A 524 -0.59 -16.67 21.69
C VAL A 524 0.37 -15.53 21.42
N ARG A 525 0.05 -14.69 20.44
CA ARG A 525 0.74 -13.43 20.18
C ARG A 525 0.25 -12.35 21.13
N HIS A 526 -1.06 -12.19 21.22
CA HIS A 526 -1.68 -11.10 21.99
C HIS A 526 -2.94 -11.54 22.72
N ILE A 527 -3.21 -10.95 23.88
CA ILE A 527 -4.48 -11.11 24.60
C ILE A 527 -5.06 -9.73 24.92
N ILE A 528 -6.30 -9.50 24.46
CA ILE A 528 -7.09 -8.31 24.71
C ILE A 528 -8.13 -8.62 25.78
N TYR A 529 -8.04 -7.95 26.92
CA TYR A 529 -9.00 -8.03 28.02
C TYR A 529 -9.97 -6.87 27.97
N GLY A 530 -11.26 -7.13 28.23
CA GLY A 530 -12.20 -6.05 28.51
C GLY A 530 -13.04 -6.18 29.76
N TRP A 531 -13.78 -5.10 30.00
CA TRP A 531 -14.49 -4.84 31.25
C TRP A 531 -15.79 -5.65 31.35
N SER A 532 -16.52 -5.79 30.24
CA SER A 532 -17.75 -6.57 30.17
C SER A 532 -18.02 -7.10 28.76
N ARG A 533 -17.95 -8.42 28.59
CA ARG A 533 -18.33 -9.12 27.35
C ARG A 533 -17.58 -8.69 26.08
N VAL A 534 -16.26 -8.50 26.13
CA VAL A 534 -15.47 -8.49 24.89
C VAL A 534 -15.65 -9.85 24.20
N GLY A 535 -16.16 -9.84 22.96
CA GLY A 535 -16.15 -11.01 22.07
C GLY A 535 -17.15 -12.14 22.34
N ALA A 536 -17.86 -12.23 23.47
CA ALA A 536 -18.82 -13.34 23.67
C ALA A 536 -20.20 -13.11 23.03
N SER A 537 -20.50 -11.90 22.59
CA SER A 537 -21.72 -11.63 21.82
C SER A 537 -21.61 -10.43 20.88
N GLY A 538 -20.43 -9.83 20.76
CA GLY A 538 -20.21 -8.69 19.88
C GLY A 538 -19.03 -8.91 18.97
N GLY A 539 -19.30 -8.76 17.66
CA GLY A 539 -18.40 -9.10 16.57
C GLY A 539 -17.03 -8.45 16.73
N ALA A 540 -16.03 -9.14 16.19
CA ALA A 540 -14.81 -8.51 15.73
C ALA A 540 -14.75 -8.67 14.21
N VAL A 541 -14.18 -7.68 13.55
CA VAL A 541 -13.98 -7.64 12.11
C VAL A 541 -12.59 -7.09 11.84
N ALA A 542 -12.04 -7.43 10.68
CA ALA A 542 -10.75 -6.94 10.23
C ALA A 542 -10.97 -6.08 8.99
N GLN A 543 -10.46 -4.86 9.00
CA GLN A 543 -10.61 -3.91 7.91
C GLN A 543 -9.48 -2.89 7.96
N ASP A 544 -8.96 -2.50 6.81
CA ASP A 544 -8.06 -1.37 6.65
C ASP A 544 -8.83 -0.08 6.99
N LEU A 545 -8.63 0.41 8.21
CA LEU A 545 -9.38 1.53 8.75
C LEU A 545 -8.65 2.83 8.39
N ASP A 546 -7.37 2.93 8.73
CA ASP A 546 -6.54 4.13 8.55
C ASP A 546 -6.01 4.31 7.12
N GLY A 547 -6.10 3.27 6.30
CA GLY A 547 -5.81 3.33 4.89
C GLY A 547 -4.38 3.02 4.50
N ASP A 548 -3.61 2.43 5.40
CA ASP A 548 -2.23 2.04 5.17
C ASP A 548 -2.08 0.74 4.34
N GLY A 549 -3.20 0.07 4.05
CA GLY A 549 -3.25 -1.18 3.31
C GLY A 549 -3.06 -2.44 4.15
N LEU A 550 -2.95 -2.30 5.48
CA LEU A 550 -2.96 -3.38 6.46
C LEU A 550 -4.36 -3.53 7.07
N LEU A 551 -4.68 -4.71 7.58
CA LEU A 551 -5.97 -4.94 8.20
C LEU A 551 -5.93 -4.60 9.69
N ASP A 552 -6.78 -3.67 10.11
CA ASP A 552 -6.96 -3.33 11.52
C ASP A 552 -8.02 -4.19 12.18
N LEU A 553 -7.85 -4.45 13.48
CA LEU A 553 -8.80 -5.23 14.25
C LEU A 553 -9.80 -4.29 14.95
N LEU A 554 -11.07 -4.42 14.60
CA LEU A 554 -12.15 -3.77 15.34
C LEU A 554 -12.89 -4.78 16.19
N ALA A 555 -13.10 -4.45 17.47
CA ALA A 555 -13.79 -5.30 18.43
C ALA A 555 -14.85 -4.49 19.20
N THR A 556 -16.00 -5.11 19.47
CA THR A 556 -17.08 -4.46 20.22
C THR A 556 -17.10 -4.86 21.70
N GLU A 557 -17.49 -3.92 22.55
CA GLU A 557 -17.68 -4.10 24.00
C GLU A 557 -19.05 -3.53 24.40
N ALA A 558 -19.91 -4.37 24.98
CA ALA A 558 -21.33 -4.05 25.13
C ALA A 558 -21.68 -3.18 26.36
N SER A 559 -20.75 -2.84 27.24
CA SER A 559 -21.01 -1.98 28.41
C SER A 559 -19.74 -1.24 28.84
N TYR A 560 -19.33 -0.30 27.98
CA TYR A 560 -18.10 0.46 28.14
C TYR A 560 -18.35 1.54 29.19
N MET A 561 -17.49 1.58 30.21
CA MET A 561 -17.77 2.30 31.46
C MET A 561 -17.58 3.82 31.40
N LEU A 562 -17.39 4.42 30.22
CA LEU A 562 -17.23 5.88 30.12
C LEU A 562 -18.53 6.62 30.45
N GLU A 563 -19.68 6.07 30.08
CA GLU A 563 -21.01 6.61 30.40
C GLU A 563 -22.00 5.52 30.80
N SER A 564 -23.13 5.90 31.39
CA SER A 564 -24.11 4.95 31.92
C SER A 564 -24.68 4.04 30.82
N ASN A 565 -24.13 2.83 30.70
CA ASN A 565 -24.68 1.73 29.91
C ASN A 565 -24.56 1.95 28.38
N SER A 566 -23.43 2.46 27.90
CA SER A 566 -23.13 2.59 26.47
C SER A 566 -22.07 1.58 26.06
N GLY A 567 -22.29 0.81 25.01
CA GLY A 567 -21.25 -0.01 24.40
C GLY A 567 -20.24 0.84 23.61
N ALA A 568 -19.17 0.21 23.15
CA ALA A 568 -18.13 0.83 22.34
C ALA A 568 -17.60 -0.13 21.26
N VAL A 569 -17.09 0.46 20.17
CA VAL A 569 -16.21 -0.21 19.20
C VAL A 569 -14.79 0.24 19.48
N MET A 570 -13.85 -0.68 19.50
CA MET A 570 -12.45 -0.42 19.77
C MET A 570 -11.66 -0.83 18.54
N ALA A 571 -10.83 0.06 18.04
CA ALA A 571 -9.91 -0.23 16.95
C ALA A 571 -8.50 -0.47 17.50
N PHE A 572 -7.86 -1.50 16.99
CA PHE A 572 -6.46 -1.83 17.21
C PHE A 572 -5.78 -1.85 15.86
N TYR A 573 -4.93 -0.85 15.61
CA TYR A 573 -4.25 -0.70 14.32
C TYR A 573 -3.19 -1.79 14.15
N ALA A 574 -2.94 -2.22 12.91
CA ALA A 574 -1.99 -3.29 12.58
C ALA A 574 -0.60 -3.04 13.19
N ASP A 575 -0.11 -1.81 13.09
CA ASP A 575 1.15 -1.33 13.69
C ASP A 575 1.21 -1.51 15.21
N SER A 576 0.06 -1.39 15.89
CA SER A 576 -0.06 -1.55 17.33
C SER A 576 -0.08 -3.02 17.75
N ILE A 577 -0.59 -3.91 16.89
CA ILE A 577 -0.64 -5.37 17.04
C ILE A 577 0.73 -6.00 16.75
N ALA A 578 1.44 -5.51 15.72
CA ALA A 578 2.77 -6.00 15.31
C ALA A 578 3.85 -5.82 16.41
N ARG A 579 3.66 -4.86 17.32
CA ARG A 579 4.60 -4.58 18.41
C ARG A 579 4.58 -5.68 19.48
N ARG A 580 5.56 -6.58 19.40
CA ARG A 580 5.78 -7.72 20.32
C ARG A 580 6.14 -7.38 21.78
N ASP A 581 6.22 -6.10 22.15
CA ASP A 581 6.55 -5.67 23.53
C ASP A 581 5.33 -5.64 24.46
N ARG A 582 4.10 -5.68 23.91
CA ARG A 582 2.85 -5.75 24.66
C ARG A 582 2.20 -7.12 24.46
N PHE A 583 2.42 -8.04 25.41
CA PHE A 583 1.76 -9.37 25.39
C PHE A 583 0.28 -9.33 25.88
N PHE A 584 -0.09 -8.27 26.61
CA PHE A 584 -1.43 -8.06 27.13
C PHE A 584 -1.88 -6.62 26.85
N SER A 585 -3.08 -6.45 26.29
CA SER A 585 -3.75 -5.16 26.16
C SER A 585 -5.07 -5.16 26.92
N TYR A 586 -5.42 -4.01 27.45
CA TYR A 586 -6.78 -3.72 27.89
C TYR A 586 -7.51 -2.95 26.80
N VAL A 587 -8.83 -2.97 26.83
CA VAL A 587 -9.67 -2.09 26.00
C VAL A 587 -9.40 -0.59 26.17
N SER A 588 -8.66 -0.18 27.21
CA SER A 588 -8.16 1.20 27.36
C SER A 588 -6.93 1.49 26.50
N ASP A 589 -6.30 0.45 25.96
CA ASP A 589 -5.09 0.52 25.15
C ASP A 589 -5.41 0.41 23.65
N ALA A 590 -6.70 0.49 23.29
CA ALA A 590 -7.15 0.61 21.91
C ALA A 590 -6.65 1.93 21.33
N ASP A 591 -6.28 1.93 20.05
CA ASP A 591 -5.77 3.11 19.35
C ASP A 591 -6.88 4.13 19.12
N ALA A 592 -8.10 3.64 18.87
CA ALA A 592 -9.32 4.45 18.83
C ALA A 592 -10.49 3.73 19.53
N VAL A 593 -11.41 4.52 20.09
CA VAL A 593 -12.65 4.02 20.71
C VAL A 593 -13.83 4.85 20.21
N TYR A 594 -14.75 4.19 19.52
CA TYR A 594 -16.00 4.76 19.04
C TYR A 594 -17.12 4.41 20.02
N SER A 595 -17.90 5.41 20.41
CA SER A 595 -19.05 5.22 21.28
C SER A 595 -20.25 5.97 20.72
N GLY A 596 -21.43 5.40 20.90
CA GLY A 596 -22.69 6.04 20.55
C GLY A 596 -23.27 6.79 21.75
N ASP A 597 -24.51 7.25 21.60
CA ASP A 597 -25.24 7.94 22.67
C ASP A 597 -25.38 7.12 23.97
N ALA A 598 -25.65 7.83 25.08
CA ALA A 598 -25.94 7.22 26.38
C ALA A 598 -27.06 6.14 26.30
N GLN A 599 -26.83 4.95 26.86
CA GLN A 599 -27.76 3.79 26.87
C GLN A 599 -27.91 3.00 25.56
N GLN A 600 -26.98 3.19 24.62
CA GLN A 600 -26.88 2.39 23.40
C GLN A 600 -25.79 1.32 23.59
N ASP A 601 -26.18 0.05 23.73
CA ASP A 601 -25.24 -1.05 23.95
C ASP A 601 -24.56 -1.44 22.61
N LEU A 602 -23.68 -0.60 22.03
CA LEU A 602 -22.92 -0.92 20.82
C LEU A 602 -22.22 -2.27 20.99
N ASN A 603 -22.75 -3.30 20.35
CA ASN A 603 -22.35 -4.68 20.65
C ASN A 603 -22.33 -5.57 19.43
N SER A 604 -22.48 -5.02 18.23
CA SER A 604 -22.40 -5.81 17.02
C SER A 604 -21.84 -4.96 15.90
N ILE A 605 -20.77 -5.44 15.27
CA ILE A 605 -20.15 -4.80 14.11
C ILE A 605 -20.14 -5.77 12.94
N VAL A 606 -20.34 -5.24 11.74
CA VAL A 606 -20.15 -5.92 10.46
C VAL A 606 -19.35 -5.00 9.56
N ALA A 607 -18.32 -5.54 8.94
CA ALA A 607 -17.47 -4.85 8.00
C ALA A 607 -17.88 -5.18 6.57
N GLN A 608 -17.49 -4.30 5.66
CA GLN A 608 -17.39 -4.52 4.21
C GLN A 608 -18.70 -4.60 3.45
N ALA A 609 -19.30 -3.43 3.21
CA ALA A 609 -19.90 -3.14 1.92
C ALA A 609 -19.66 -1.67 1.61
N ASP A 610 -19.35 -1.37 0.35
CA ASP A 610 -19.39 -0.02 -0.20
C ASP A 610 -20.87 0.37 -0.33
N LEU A 611 -21.46 0.81 0.78
CA LEU A 611 -22.90 1.05 0.90
C LEU A 611 -23.32 2.37 0.24
N ASP A 612 -22.38 3.30 0.06
CA ASP A 612 -22.58 4.64 -0.52
C ASP A 612 -21.92 4.81 -1.90
N GLY A 613 -21.22 3.79 -2.40
CA GLY A 613 -20.73 3.69 -3.77
C GLY A 613 -19.47 4.50 -4.06
N ASP A 614 -18.69 4.83 -3.02
CA ASP A 614 -17.46 5.63 -3.13
C ASP A 614 -16.21 4.77 -3.41
N GLY A 615 -16.35 3.45 -3.32
CA GLY A 615 -15.31 2.46 -3.57
C GLY A 615 -14.52 2.05 -2.32
N ASP A 616 -14.79 2.65 -1.17
CA ASP A 616 -14.27 2.27 0.13
C ASP A 616 -15.32 1.44 0.89
N ALA A 617 -14.86 0.49 1.70
CA ALA A 617 -15.77 -0.34 2.47
C ALA A 617 -16.26 0.44 3.70
N ALA A 618 -17.57 0.62 3.84
CA ALA A 618 -18.13 1.17 5.07
C ALA A 618 -18.38 0.07 6.11
N MET A 619 -18.42 0.47 7.38
CA MET A 619 -18.68 -0.38 8.52
C MET A 619 -20.04 -0.08 9.15
N LEU A 620 -20.80 -1.11 9.46
CA LEU A 620 -22.09 -0.97 10.14
C LEU A 620 -21.98 -1.42 11.59
N VAL A 621 -22.25 -0.52 12.52
CA VAL A 621 -22.27 -0.76 13.96
C VAL A 621 -23.71 -0.70 14.48
N LEU A 622 -24.14 -1.73 15.20
CA LEU A 622 -25.46 -1.78 15.83
C LEU A 622 -25.33 -1.63 17.34
N GLY A 623 -26.17 -0.74 17.88
CA GLY A 623 -26.40 -0.57 19.31
C GLY A 623 -27.84 -0.91 19.66
N PRO A 624 -28.14 -2.14 20.13
CA PRO A 624 -29.44 -2.44 20.70
C PRO A 624 -29.68 -1.59 21.95
N GLY A 625 -30.63 -0.67 21.88
CA GLY A 625 -31.02 0.18 22.99
C GLY A 625 -32.07 -0.49 23.89
N THR A 626 -32.36 0.14 25.02
CA THR A 626 -33.36 -0.38 25.98
C THR A 626 -34.79 -0.37 25.43
N LEU A 627 -35.09 0.47 24.42
CA LEU A 627 -36.43 0.64 23.83
C LEU A 627 -36.45 0.32 22.33
N ASN A 628 -35.51 0.84 21.55
CA ASN A 628 -35.32 0.57 20.12
C ASN A 628 -33.83 0.39 19.81
N ASP A 629 -33.52 -0.16 18.63
CA ASP A 629 -32.15 -0.31 18.17
C ASP A 629 -31.73 0.89 17.33
N HIS A 630 -30.43 1.18 17.38
CA HIS A 630 -29.78 2.25 16.63
C HIS A 630 -28.71 1.66 15.73
N MET A 631 -28.59 2.23 14.53
CA MET A 631 -27.60 1.84 13.55
C MET A 631 -26.67 3.01 13.27
N TRP A 632 -25.39 2.69 13.19
CA TRP A 632 -24.33 3.65 12.94
C TRP A 632 -23.52 3.16 11.75
N LEU A 633 -23.30 4.05 10.79
CA LEU A 633 -22.37 3.82 9.70
C LEU A 633 -21.05 4.47 10.08
N MET A 634 -19.97 3.75 9.88
CA MET A 634 -18.62 4.23 10.09
C MET A 634 -17.89 4.09 8.78
N ASP A 635 -17.54 5.22 8.22
CA ASP A 635 -16.97 5.32 6.88
C ASP A 635 -15.50 5.73 6.94
N ARG A 636 -14.74 5.41 5.89
CA ARG A 636 -13.33 5.74 5.74
C ARG A 636 -13.21 7.10 5.08
N PHE A 637 -12.78 8.12 5.82
CA PHE A 637 -12.45 9.41 5.22
C PHE A 637 -11.04 9.37 4.63
N PRO A 638 -10.76 10.18 3.59
CA PRO A 638 -9.39 10.47 3.19
C PRO A 638 -8.56 10.95 4.40
N ALA A 639 -7.30 10.51 4.48
CA ALA A 639 -6.32 10.89 5.52
C ALA A 639 -6.48 10.29 6.93
N GLY A 640 -7.10 9.11 7.07
CA GLY A 640 -7.06 8.35 8.34
C GLY A 640 -7.96 8.90 9.45
N HIS A 641 -8.87 9.82 9.11
CA HIS A 641 -9.93 10.25 10.00
C HIS A 641 -11.13 9.29 9.87
N HIS A 642 -11.74 8.95 11.00
CA HIS A 642 -12.92 8.09 11.02
C HIS A 642 -14.06 8.82 11.71
N ARG A 643 -15.21 8.87 11.04
CA ARG A 643 -16.46 9.38 11.62
C ARG A 643 -17.46 8.24 11.68
N MET A 644 -18.16 8.15 12.81
CA MET A 644 -19.27 7.23 12.97
C MET A 644 -20.55 8.07 13.05
N ASP A 645 -21.38 7.98 12.02
CA ASP A 645 -22.64 8.71 11.90
C ASP A 645 -23.84 7.80 12.21
N GLU A 646 -24.81 8.34 12.95
CA GLU A 646 -26.05 7.63 13.25
C GLU A 646 -26.97 7.64 12.02
N VAL A 647 -27.09 6.50 11.34
CA VAL A 647 -27.86 6.39 10.09
C VAL A 647 -29.30 5.92 10.31
N ALA A 648 -29.62 5.30 11.45
CA ALA A 648 -31.00 4.94 11.78
C ALA A 648 -31.31 4.93 13.27
N ARG A 649 -32.52 5.42 13.59
CA ARG A 649 -33.11 5.39 14.93
C ARG A 649 -34.27 4.39 14.91
N GLN A 650 -34.78 4.03 16.07
CA GLN A 650 -36.08 3.32 16.19
C GLN A 650 -36.24 1.99 15.44
N VAL A 651 -35.15 1.35 15.00
CA VAL A 651 -35.22 0.08 14.29
C VAL A 651 -35.87 -0.95 15.23
N PRO A 652 -36.93 -1.66 14.80
CA PRO A 652 -37.59 -2.64 15.64
C PRO A 652 -36.54 -3.68 16.06
N ARG A 653 -36.43 -3.97 17.37
CA ARG A 653 -35.36 -4.79 17.95
C ARG A 653 -34.87 -5.88 17.00
N ALA A 654 -33.70 -5.66 16.42
CA ALA A 654 -32.99 -6.59 15.58
C ALA A 654 -32.31 -7.60 16.50
N GLN A 655 -32.63 -8.89 16.35
CA GLN A 655 -31.95 -9.95 17.12
C GLN A 655 -30.67 -10.44 16.43
N ALA A 656 -30.08 -9.56 15.60
CA ALA A 656 -28.95 -9.79 14.70
C ALA A 656 -29.28 -10.76 13.56
N TYR A 657 -28.93 -10.39 12.33
CA TYR A 657 -28.14 -11.13 11.33
C TYR A 657 -28.09 -10.26 10.08
N ARG A 658 -26.92 -10.19 9.45
CA ARG A 658 -26.59 -9.24 8.39
C ARG A 658 -25.96 -10.00 7.24
N HIS A 659 -26.50 -9.81 6.05
CA HIS A 659 -25.97 -10.33 4.81
C HIS A 659 -25.97 -9.19 3.80
N GLN A 660 -24.85 -9.10 3.07
CA GLN A 660 -24.62 -8.18 1.96
C GLN A 660 -24.63 -9.01 0.67
N GLY A 661 -25.01 -8.36 -0.41
CA GLY A 661 -25.14 -8.90 -1.76
C GLY A 661 -26.25 -8.16 -2.49
N ASP A 662 -26.28 -8.28 -3.82
CA ASP A 662 -27.18 -7.52 -4.68
C ASP A 662 -28.50 -8.30 -4.85
N ALA A 663 -29.29 -8.33 -3.77
CA ALA A 663 -30.50 -9.15 -3.70
C ALA A 663 -31.57 -8.67 -4.69
N ASN A 664 -31.61 -7.38 -5.04
CA ASN A 664 -32.54 -6.83 -6.03
C ASN A 664 -32.00 -6.78 -7.48
N ALA A 665 -30.72 -7.10 -7.67
CA ALA A 665 -29.99 -7.04 -8.95
C ALA A 665 -29.88 -5.63 -9.57
N ASP A 666 -29.69 -4.59 -8.74
CA ASP A 666 -29.48 -3.19 -9.16
C ASP A 666 -28.01 -2.81 -9.31
N GLY A 667 -27.09 -3.66 -8.84
CA GLY A 667 -25.65 -3.46 -8.91
C GLY A 667 -25.03 -2.83 -7.66
N THR A 668 -25.80 -2.64 -6.59
CA THR A 668 -25.33 -2.22 -5.27
C THR A 668 -25.57 -3.31 -4.22
N ASP A 669 -24.74 -3.36 -3.18
CA ASP A 669 -24.93 -4.34 -2.10
C ASP A 669 -26.09 -3.91 -1.19
N ASP A 670 -26.99 -4.86 -0.91
CA ASP A 670 -28.17 -4.63 -0.08
C ASP A 670 -27.95 -5.06 1.37
N LEU A 671 -28.63 -4.38 2.30
CA LEU A 671 -28.65 -4.76 3.71
C LEU A 671 -29.95 -5.49 4.07
N VAL A 672 -29.82 -6.72 4.56
CA VAL A 672 -30.95 -7.48 5.12
C VAL A 672 -30.87 -7.54 6.64
N LEU A 673 -31.91 -7.02 7.31
CA LEU A 673 -32.05 -7.07 8.77
C LEU A 673 -33.22 -7.95 9.19
N GLN A 674 -32.97 -8.80 10.18
CA GLN A 674 -34.03 -9.50 10.89
C GLN A 674 -34.51 -8.67 12.08
N THR A 675 -35.79 -8.29 12.08
CA THR A 675 -36.39 -7.53 13.18
C THR A 675 -37.54 -8.26 13.86
N GLY A 676 -37.67 -8.05 15.18
CA GLY A 676 -38.73 -8.62 16.01
C GLY A 676 -39.60 -7.55 16.65
N ARG A 677 -40.92 -7.63 16.50
CA ARG A 677 -41.87 -6.73 17.20
C ARG A 677 -42.11 -7.13 18.65
N GLY A 678 -41.07 -7.05 19.49
CA GLY A 678 -41.14 -6.83 20.94
C GLY A 678 -41.95 -7.77 21.85
N THR A 679 -42.69 -8.77 21.36
CA THR A 679 -43.44 -9.74 22.17
C THR A 679 -43.42 -11.13 21.54
N ALA A 680 -43.38 -12.18 22.37
CA ALA A 680 -43.25 -13.59 21.97
C ALA A 680 -44.43 -14.18 21.14
N VAL A 681 -45.26 -13.34 20.53
CA VAL A 681 -46.53 -13.72 19.86
C VAL A 681 -46.65 -13.11 18.46
N GLU A 682 -45.78 -12.18 18.05
CA GLU A 682 -45.80 -11.60 16.69
C GLU A 682 -44.70 -12.22 15.80
N PRO A 683 -44.93 -12.39 14.49
CA PRO A 683 -43.97 -13.00 13.57
C PRO A 683 -42.73 -12.11 13.39
N TYR A 684 -41.58 -12.75 13.14
CA TYR A 684 -40.34 -12.08 12.74
C TYR A 684 -40.46 -11.64 11.27
N VAL A 685 -39.83 -10.52 10.93
CA VAL A 685 -39.86 -9.94 9.59
C VAL A 685 -38.43 -9.74 9.10
N LEU A 686 -38.18 -10.05 7.82
CA LEU A 686 -36.96 -9.63 7.13
C LEU A 686 -37.23 -8.27 6.49
N GLN A 687 -36.40 -7.29 6.82
CA GLN A 687 -36.43 -5.94 6.27
C GLN A 687 -35.21 -5.76 5.36
N PHE A 688 -35.46 -5.23 4.17
CA PHE A 688 -34.45 -4.94 3.15
C PHE A 688 -34.28 -3.44 3.04
N TYR A 689 -33.02 -3.03 2.88
CA TYR A 689 -32.60 -1.66 2.59
C TYR A 689 -31.73 -1.72 1.34
N TRP A 690 -32.16 -1.03 0.29
CA TRP A 690 -31.50 -1.09 -1.03
C TRP A 690 -30.33 -0.10 -1.09
N GLY A 691 -29.18 -0.53 -1.60
CA GLY A 691 -27.95 0.28 -1.67
C GLY A 691 -28.10 1.59 -2.44
N GLU A 692 -28.78 1.60 -3.60
CA GLU A 692 -29.06 2.83 -4.38
C GLU A 692 -29.80 3.94 -3.60
N ARG A 693 -30.43 3.58 -2.48
CA ARG A 693 -31.22 4.50 -1.66
C ARG A 693 -30.56 4.86 -0.35
N LEU A 694 -29.61 4.05 0.14
CA LEU A 694 -28.72 4.28 1.28
C LEU A 694 -27.69 5.36 0.96
#